data_AF-A0A3M1NRI3-F1
#
_entry.id   AF-A0A3M1NRI3-F1
#
_cell.length_a   1.000
_cell.length_b   1.000
_cell.length_c   1.000
_cell.angle_alpha   90.00
_cell.angle_beta   90.00
_cell.angle_gamma   90.00
#
_symmetry.space_group_name_H-M   'P 1'
#
loop_
_entity.id
_entity.type
_entity.pdbx_description
1 polymer ?
#
loop_
_entity_poly.entity_id
_entity_poly.type
_entity_poly.pdbx_seq_one_letter_code
_entity_poly.pdbx_strand_id
1 'polypeptide(L)'
;MTQANLGITTHMAELFGIDLTTHLESILAEFNAKESIYGYPKRKMYLGFPGLDLGVSFHGRRAETLLGPASGPHSQMVQNIVLAFLGGGRIMELKTVQILDRLEIPRPCIDVRNIGFNVEWSQEMRLEDSFREYVTAWVLLKLIEELELLGIPKGAAFYDTVFDISVGYDLKGIQSERMHRWLYDIRHAGPAIRELLDALPARFEQLKKLEISPEVANSVTLSTFHGCPADEIESIVQHLIREHGFHVIVKMNPTLLGYEEVDRLLRRELGYTDIQLDPAAFEHDVKFDEAVAMMKRLEAFAAQHHRNVGAKFTNTLVVKNNQNVFKDDVMYLSGAPLHVLAMNAMHRFRAAMGPAFHISFSAGITKHNFVDAVRCNMRPITTCTDLLKEGGYTRLFDYLRRLKDAMQAAECTTIEEFITTAAGEMDVVLAGVANAQRLVPALVENPMYHKEANRKTPPKIDSHLELFDCITCYKCLPVCPNAANFSVPTDAVELQVTDYRFENGKFEPVDGGRFVLKKKAQIANLADFCNECGDCDTYCPEYGGPFVEKPRFFFSEESYNKYQDHDGFCFPTPTSMKGRIRQQEYFLRDDAQKQEYVWEDGRFELRLDRTGHLLAGRPLRNARDGEEIDLMPFHIMRVLFEGLRRDANNYPAVMLLRETASGSSG
;
A
#
# COMPACT_ATOMS: atom_id res chain seq x y z
N MET A 1 33.03 3.26 14.36
CA MET A 1 33.77 4.23 13.52
C MET A 1 32.74 5.10 12.84
N THR A 2 32.91 6.41 12.95
CA THR A 2 32.03 7.48 12.46
C THR A 2 31.89 7.40 10.93
N GLN A 3 30.67 7.14 10.44
CA GLN A 3 30.33 7.34 9.03
C GLN A 3 30.36 8.85 8.75
N ALA A 4 31.35 9.26 7.95
CA ALA A 4 31.41 10.59 7.40
C ALA A 4 30.29 10.74 6.36
N ASN A 5 29.47 11.79 6.53
CA ASN A 5 28.53 12.29 5.54
C ASN A 5 29.27 12.62 4.24
N LEU A 6 29.20 11.70 3.27
CA LEU A 6 29.28 12.05 1.86
C LEU A 6 27.86 12.35 1.41
N GLY A 7 27.61 13.60 1.02
CA GLY A 7 26.33 14.05 0.45
C GLY A 7 26.09 13.44 -0.92
N ILE A 8 25.74 12.16 -0.95
CA ILE A 8 25.13 11.50 -2.10
C ILE A 8 23.63 11.70 -1.91
N THR A 9 23.02 12.50 -2.79
CA THR A 9 21.56 12.52 -2.93
C THR A 9 21.14 11.14 -3.42
N THR A 10 20.66 10.30 -2.52
CA THR A 10 20.09 8.99 -2.86
C THR A 10 18.79 9.20 -3.64
N HIS A 11 18.81 8.87 -4.93
CA HIS A 11 17.67 8.75 -5.82
C HIS A 11 16.96 7.40 -5.58
N MET A 12 16.00 7.42 -4.66
CA MET A 12 15.03 6.34 -4.45
C MET A 12 14.18 6.13 -5.72
N ALA A 13 13.82 4.87 -6.00
CA ALA A 13 12.83 4.56 -7.03
C ALA A 13 11.48 5.21 -6.73
N GLU A 14 10.99 6.07 -7.64
CA GLU A 14 9.61 6.54 -7.61
C GLU A 14 8.67 5.35 -7.84
N LEU A 15 7.50 5.35 -7.17
CA LEU A 15 6.47 4.34 -7.43
C LEU A 15 6.03 4.40 -8.89
N PHE A 16 6.06 3.24 -9.54
CA PHE A 16 5.74 3.10 -10.96
C PHE A 16 4.69 2.00 -11.16
N GLY A 17 3.59 2.38 -11.79
CA GLY A 17 2.50 1.49 -12.18
C GLY A 17 2.87 0.60 -13.36
N ILE A 18 2.15 -0.52 -13.52
CA ILE A 18 2.26 -1.38 -14.71
C ILE A 18 0.94 -1.39 -15.46
N ASP A 19 0.96 -1.77 -16.73
CA ASP A 19 -0.22 -1.76 -17.58
C ASP A 19 -1.26 -2.83 -17.18
N LEU A 20 -2.52 -2.59 -17.58
CA LEU A 20 -3.65 -3.48 -17.30
C LEU A 20 -3.42 -4.91 -17.78
N THR A 21 -2.82 -5.09 -18.96
CA THR A 21 -2.55 -6.41 -19.53
C THR A 21 -1.61 -7.19 -18.62
N THR A 22 -0.50 -6.58 -18.21
CA THR A 22 0.46 -7.21 -17.31
C THR A 22 -0.19 -7.57 -15.96
N HIS A 23 -1.02 -6.69 -15.39
CA HIS A 23 -1.78 -7.02 -14.17
C HIS A 23 -2.69 -8.22 -14.37
N LEU A 24 -3.53 -8.22 -15.41
CA LEU A 24 -4.49 -9.29 -15.69
C LEU A 24 -3.79 -10.63 -15.91
N GLU A 25 -2.73 -10.66 -16.71
CA GLU A 25 -1.97 -11.87 -17.00
C GLU A 25 -1.28 -12.43 -15.75
N SER A 26 -0.72 -11.55 -14.92
CA SER A 26 -0.13 -11.93 -13.63
C SER A 26 -1.16 -12.58 -12.71
N ILE A 27 -2.36 -11.99 -12.60
CA ILE A 27 -3.46 -12.54 -11.80
C ILE A 27 -3.88 -13.91 -12.33
N LEU A 28 -4.12 -14.05 -13.64
CA LEU A 28 -4.62 -15.29 -14.23
C LEU A 28 -3.58 -16.42 -14.12
N ALA A 29 -2.31 -16.13 -14.42
CA ALA A 29 -1.23 -17.11 -14.32
C ALA A 29 -1.04 -17.59 -12.88
N GLU A 30 -0.98 -16.67 -11.91
CA GLU A 30 -0.78 -17.00 -10.51
C GLU A 30 -1.98 -17.77 -9.93
N PHE A 31 -3.20 -17.30 -10.21
CA PHE A 31 -4.40 -17.92 -9.68
C PHE A 31 -4.58 -19.35 -10.20
N ASN A 32 -4.34 -19.57 -11.50
CA ASN A 32 -4.38 -20.91 -12.10
C ASN A 32 -3.30 -21.84 -11.53
N ALA A 33 -2.10 -21.33 -11.27
CA ALA A 33 -0.99 -22.15 -10.79
C ALA A 33 -1.02 -22.42 -9.28
N LYS A 34 -1.55 -21.48 -8.47
CA LYS A 34 -1.33 -21.45 -7.02
C LYS A 34 -2.57 -21.15 -6.19
N GLU A 35 -3.70 -20.81 -6.81
CA GLU A 35 -4.88 -20.27 -6.13
C GLU A 35 -4.53 -19.05 -5.25
N SER A 36 -3.68 -18.15 -5.76
CA SER A 36 -3.36 -16.86 -5.13
C SER A 36 -3.37 -15.71 -6.13
N ILE A 37 -3.54 -14.49 -5.61
CA ILE A 37 -3.47 -13.24 -6.38
C ILE A 37 -2.53 -12.30 -5.64
N TYR A 38 -1.42 -11.90 -6.26
CA TYR A 38 -0.35 -11.12 -5.63
C TYR A 38 0.16 -11.75 -4.32
N GLY A 39 0.29 -13.08 -4.31
CA GLY A 39 0.64 -13.85 -3.11
C GLY A 39 -0.46 -13.96 -2.06
N TYR A 40 -1.64 -13.35 -2.27
CA TYR A 40 -2.79 -13.46 -1.37
C TYR A 40 -3.51 -14.79 -1.60
N PRO A 41 -3.51 -15.72 -0.61
CA PRO A 41 -4.03 -17.07 -0.85
C PRO A 41 -5.56 -17.13 -0.81
N LYS A 42 -6.17 -17.88 -1.73
CA LYS A 42 -7.63 -18.06 -1.84
C LYS A 42 -8.32 -18.43 -0.54
N ARG A 43 -7.69 -19.30 0.28
CA ARG A 43 -8.21 -19.71 1.61
C ARG A 43 -8.36 -18.57 2.63
N LYS A 44 -7.78 -17.39 2.37
CA LYS A 44 -7.88 -16.19 3.22
C LYS A 44 -8.73 -15.09 2.57
N MET A 45 -9.28 -15.32 1.38
CA MET A 45 -10.11 -14.34 0.68
C MET A 45 -11.48 -14.27 1.33
N TYR A 46 -12.02 -13.06 1.41
CA TYR A 46 -13.43 -12.86 1.70
C TYR A 46 -14.26 -13.18 0.46
N LEU A 47 -15.19 -14.14 0.58
CA LEU A 47 -16.07 -14.60 -0.51
C LEU A 47 -17.56 -14.49 -0.12
N GLY A 48 -17.89 -13.60 0.81
CA GLY A 48 -19.24 -13.48 1.38
C GLY A 48 -19.51 -14.44 2.55
N PHE A 49 -20.59 -14.17 3.29
CA PHE A 49 -21.11 -15.08 4.32
C PHE A 49 -22.57 -15.43 3.97
N PRO A 50 -22.86 -16.68 3.58
CA PRO A 50 -24.22 -17.09 3.23
C PRO A 50 -25.23 -16.76 4.34
N GLY A 51 -26.34 -16.11 3.97
CA GLY A 51 -27.42 -15.74 4.89
C GLY A 51 -27.22 -14.42 5.65
N LEU A 52 -26.13 -13.68 5.41
CA LEU A 52 -25.91 -12.34 5.97
C LEU A 52 -25.79 -11.31 4.84
N ASP A 53 -26.42 -10.14 5.02
CA ASP A 53 -26.21 -8.95 4.21
C ASP A 53 -25.39 -7.93 5.02
N LEU A 54 -24.11 -7.79 4.65
CA LEU A 54 -23.22 -6.79 5.25
C LEU A 54 -23.23 -5.45 4.50
N GLY A 55 -24.06 -5.35 3.46
CA GLY A 55 -24.07 -4.24 2.53
C GLY A 55 -24.57 -2.94 3.16
N VAL A 56 -24.00 -1.83 2.69
CA VAL A 56 -24.39 -0.48 3.11
C VAL A 56 -24.50 0.46 1.92
N SER A 57 -25.28 1.53 2.06
CA SER A 57 -25.24 2.66 1.12
C SER A 57 -24.26 3.72 1.60
N PHE A 58 -23.39 4.16 0.69
CA PHE A 58 -22.49 5.29 0.87
C PHE A 58 -22.68 6.25 -0.32
N HIS A 59 -23.23 7.44 -0.04
CA HIS A 59 -23.48 8.49 -1.02
C HIS A 59 -24.18 8.02 -2.31
N GLY A 60 -25.25 7.22 -2.15
CA GLY A 60 -26.09 6.74 -3.26
C GLY A 60 -25.52 5.52 -3.98
N ARG A 61 -24.35 5.00 -3.58
CA ARG A 61 -23.78 3.76 -4.10
C ARG A 61 -23.85 2.66 -3.04
N ARG A 62 -24.03 1.41 -3.46
CA ARG A 62 -23.96 0.24 -2.57
C ARG A 62 -22.51 -0.22 -2.46
N ALA A 63 -22.13 -0.67 -1.28
CA ALA A 63 -20.90 -1.40 -1.03
C ALA A 63 -21.24 -2.69 -0.27
N GLU A 64 -20.68 -3.83 -0.66
CA GLU A 64 -20.98 -5.11 -0.01
C GLU A 64 -20.56 -5.18 1.46
N THR A 65 -19.58 -4.37 1.85
CA THR A 65 -19.18 -4.20 3.25
C THR A 65 -18.92 -2.73 3.53
N LEU A 66 -19.04 -2.31 4.79
CA LEU A 66 -18.65 -0.97 5.24
C LEU A 66 -17.15 -0.81 5.55
N LEU A 67 -16.34 -1.84 5.25
CA LEU A 67 -14.91 -1.91 5.56
C LEU A 67 -14.07 -1.44 4.36
N GLY A 68 -12.90 -0.88 4.64
CA GLY A 68 -11.88 -0.68 3.61
C GLY A 68 -10.54 -0.16 4.14
N PRO A 69 -9.55 0.03 3.27
CA PRO A 69 -8.33 0.74 3.60
C PRO A 69 -8.66 2.23 3.80
N ALA A 70 -7.96 2.87 4.74
CA ALA A 70 -7.96 4.33 4.86
C ALA A 70 -6.99 4.93 3.86
N SER A 71 -7.14 6.22 3.55
CA SER A 71 -6.17 6.94 2.72
C SER A 71 -4.77 6.80 3.31
N GLY A 72 -3.90 6.06 2.64
CA GLY A 72 -2.64 5.59 3.20
C GLY A 72 -1.85 4.71 2.24
N PRO A 73 -0.75 4.09 2.71
CA PRO A 73 0.13 3.30 1.84
C PRO A 73 -0.57 2.10 1.17
N HIS A 74 -1.70 1.64 1.72
CA HIS A 74 -2.48 0.51 1.19
C HIS A 74 -3.55 0.89 0.14
N SER A 75 -3.53 2.10 -0.41
CA SER A 75 -4.59 2.60 -1.29
C SER A 75 -4.10 3.50 -2.43
N GLN A 76 -2.86 3.31 -2.89
CA GLN A 76 -2.24 4.16 -3.91
C GLN A 76 -2.01 3.46 -5.26
N MET A 77 -1.77 2.15 -5.28
CA MET A 77 -1.50 1.35 -6.49
C MET A 77 -2.59 0.30 -6.75
N VAL A 78 -2.65 -0.21 -7.98
CA VAL A 78 -3.62 -1.22 -8.43
C VAL A 78 -3.62 -2.46 -7.53
N GLN A 79 -2.45 -3.05 -7.29
CA GLN A 79 -2.33 -4.24 -6.45
C GLN A 79 -2.74 -3.97 -5.00
N ASN A 80 -2.55 -2.74 -4.48
CA ASN A 80 -3.04 -2.41 -3.15
C ASN A 80 -4.56 -2.55 -3.05
N ILE A 81 -5.26 -1.99 -4.04
CA ILE A 81 -6.72 -1.93 -4.08
C ILE A 81 -7.30 -3.34 -4.29
N VAL A 82 -6.69 -4.14 -5.18
CA VAL A 82 -7.08 -5.54 -5.37
C VAL A 82 -6.86 -6.35 -4.09
N LEU A 83 -5.72 -6.20 -3.42
CA LEU A 83 -5.44 -6.92 -2.16
C LEU A 83 -6.42 -6.53 -1.05
N ALA A 84 -6.80 -5.25 -0.95
CA ALA A 84 -7.84 -4.78 -0.03
C ALA A 84 -9.21 -5.39 -0.37
N PHE A 85 -9.56 -5.47 -1.66
CA PHE A 85 -10.80 -6.09 -2.13
C PHE A 85 -10.86 -7.58 -1.76
N LEU A 86 -9.77 -8.32 -1.95
CA LEU A 86 -9.66 -9.74 -1.58
C LEU A 86 -9.78 -9.97 -0.08
N GLY A 87 -9.35 -9.00 0.74
CA GLY A 87 -9.54 -8.99 2.19
C GLY A 87 -10.99 -8.68 2.64
N GLY A 88 -11.85 -8.26 1.72
CA GLY A 88 -13.24 -7.89 1.99
C GLY A 88 -13.49 -6.38 2.16
N GLY A 89 -12.51 -5.53 1.83
CA GLY A 89 -12.72 -4.09 1.69
C GLY A 89 -13.61 -3.78 0.49
N ARG A 90 -14.54 -2.83 0.65
CA ARG A 90 -15.49 -2.41 -0.39
C ARG A 90 -15.70 -0.91 -0.48
N ILE A 91 -15.34 -0.14 0.53
CA ILE A 91 -15.24 1.32 0.43
C ILE A 91 -13.77 1.68 0.50
N MET A 92 -13.16 1.88 -0.67
CA MET A 92 -11.73 2.16 -0.82
C MET A 92 -11.49 3.65 -0.70
N GLU A 93 -10.99 4.10 0.44
CA GLU A 93 -10.51 5.48 0.54
C GLU A 93 -9.13 5.57 -0.10
N LEU A 94 -9.06 6.20 -1.27
CA LEU A 94 -7.84 6.30 -2.08
C LEU A 94 -6.85 7.28 -1.46
N LYS A 95 -5.57 7.13 -1.81
CA LYS A 95 -4.50 7.98 -1.29
C LYS A 95 -4.74 9.46 -1.66
N THR A 96 -4.44 10.37 -0.73
CA THR A 96 -4.67 11.81 -0.92
C THR A 96 -3.90 12.36 -2.12
N VAL A 97 -4.63 12.88 -3.10
CA VAL A 97 -4.08 13.61 -4.24
C VAL A 97 -3.97 15.11 -3.94
N GLN A 98 -2.97 15.76 -4.53
CA GLN A 98 -2.75 17.20 -4.39
C GLN A 98 -1.89 17.76 -5.53
N ILE A 99 -1.85 19.09 -5.66
CA ILE A 99 -1.04 19.77 -6.67
C ILE A 99 0.47 19.61 -6.45
N LEU A 100 0.92 19.46 -5.19
CA LEU A 100 2.31 19.16 -4.85
C LEU A 100 2.57 17.65 -4.95
N ASP A 101 2.82 17.18 -6.17
CA ASP A 101 3.00 15.77 -6.50
C ASP A 101 4.46 15.36 -6.76
N ARG A 102 5.41 16.22 -6.33
CA ARG A 102 6.85 15.97 -6.25
C ARG A 102 7.31 16.22 -4.82
N LEU A 103 7.23 15.19 -3.99
CA LEU A 103 7.50 15.30 -2.56
C LEU A 103 8.88 14.72 -2.21
N GLU A 104 9.64 15.47 -1.42
CA GLU A 104 10.80 14.94 -0.72
C GLU A 104 10.34 14.40 0.64
N ILE A 105 10.14 13.08 0.70
CA ILE A 105 9.67 12.39 1.91
C ILE A 105 10.87 11.76 2.60
N PRO A 106 11.12 12.05 3.90
CA PRO A 106 12.16 11.40 4.65
C PRO A 106 11.88 9.90 4.79
N ARG A 107 12.86 9.06 4.46
CA ARG A 107 12.78 7.60 4.58
C ARG A 107 13.75 7.07 5.63
N PRO A 108 13.38 6.01 6.38
CA PRO A 108 12.04 5.41 6.43
C PRO A 108 10.99 6.40 6.94
N CYS A 109 9.74 6.29 6.47
CA CYS A 109 8.67 7.26 6.79
C CYS A 109 7.57 6.68 7.71
N ILE A 110 7.65 5.39 8.03
CA ILE A 110 6.67 4.64 8.83
C ILE A 110 7.39 3.87 9.93
N ASP A 111 6.84 3.92 11.14
CA ASP A 111 7.27 3.11 12.29
C ASP A 111 6.02 2.53 12.98
N VAL A 112 5.84 1.22 12.85
CA VAL A 112 4.76 0.47 13.51
C VAL A 112 5.34 -0.64 14.39
N ARG A 113 6.44 -0.35 15.11
CA ARG A 113 6.99 -1.29 16.11
C ARG A 113 5.98 -1.61 17.21
N ASN A 114 5.06 -0.71 17.52
CA ASN A 114 4.09 -0.92 18.60
C ASN A 114 2.72 -0.28 18.29
N ILE A 115 2.54 0.99 18.63
CA ILE A 115 1.56 1.89 18.01
C ILE A 115 2.14 2.42 16.69
N GLY A 116 1.39 3.25 15.96
CA GLY A 116 1.87 3.75 14.67
C GLY A 116 2.40 5.17 14.78
N PHE A 117 3.50 5.43 14.08
CA PHE A 117 4.02 6.76 13.79
C PHE A 117 4.39 6.86 12.31
N ASN A 118 4.17 8.03 11.72
CA ASN A 118 4.63 8.35 10.37
C ASN A 118 5.07 9.81 10.26
N VAL A 119 5.75 10.15 9.17
CA VAL A 119 6.10 11.55 8.78
C VAL A 119 5.61 11.92 7.37
N GLU A 120 5.13 10.93 6.61
CA GLU A 120 4.51 11.10 5.30
C GLU A 120 3.05 11.60 5.40
N TRP A 121 2.61 12.46 4.48
CA TRP A 121 1.30 13.13 4.57
C TRP A 121 0.48 13.18 3.25
N SER A 122 1.00 12.72 2.12
CA SER A 122 0.30 12.74 0.81
C SER A 122 0.72 11.59 -0.09
N GLN A 123 0.04 11.40 -1.23
CA GLN A 123 0.47 10.45 -2.26
C GLN A 123 1.91 10.69 -2.72
N GLU A 124 2.57 9.59 -3.10
CA GLU A 124 3.94 9.60 -3.60
C GLU A 124 4.02 9.56 -5.13
N MET A 125 2.87 9.37 -5.79
CA MET A 125 2.74 9.32 -7.25
C MET A 125 2.34 10.69 -7.80
N ARG A 126 2.66 10.94 -9.07
CA ARG A 126 2.16 12.11 -9.80
C ARG A 126 0.66 12.01 -10.00
N LEU A 127 -0.01 13.15 -10.19
CA LEU A 127 -1.46 13.17 -10.41
C LEU A 127 -1.91 12.27 -11.57
N GLU A 128 -1.20 12.34 -12.69
CA GLU A 128 -1.54 11.58 -13.89
C GLU A 128 -1.27 10.07 -13.70
N ASP A 129 -0.26 9.73 -12.90
CA ASP A 129 0.09 8.33 -12.59
C ASP A 129 -0.92 7.73 -11.60
N SER A 130 -1.32 8.46 -10.55
CA SER A 130 -2.34 7.97 -9.61
C SER A 130 -3.72 7.88 -10.25
N PHE A 131 -4.06 8.79 -11.16
CA PHE A 131 -5.27 8.65 -11.99
C PHE A 131 -5.27 7.32 -12.76
N ARG A 132 -4.16 7.00 -13.43
CA ARG A 132 -4.01 5.74 -14.19
C ARG A 132 -4.12 4.52 -13.30
N GLU A 133 -3.49 4.52 -12.12
CA GLU A 133 -3.61 3.42 -11.16
C GLU A 133 -5.06 3.21 -10.70
N TYR A 134 -5.79 4.27 -10.37
CA TYR A 134 -7.16 4.16 -9.89
C TYR A 134 -8.12 3.69 -10.98
N VAL A 135 -8.01 4.21 -12.21
CA VAL A 135 -8.83 3.73 -13.33
C VAL A 135 -8.47 2.28 -13.68
N THR A 136 -7.19 1.92 -13.65
CA THR A 136 -6.74 0.53 -13.90
C THR A 136 -7.28 -0.42 -12.84
N ALA A 137 -7.26 -0.05 -11.56
CA ALA A 137 -7.83 -0.86 -10.49
C ALA A 137 -9.35 -1.03 -10.66
N TRP A 138 -10.06 0.04 -11.03
CA TRP A 138 -11.50 0.04 -11.30
C TRP A 138 -11.85 -0.93 -12.43
N VAL A 139 -11.11 -0.87 -13.54
CA VAL A 139 -11.27 -1.79 -14.68
C VAL A 139 -10.90 -3.22 -14.28
N LEU A 140 -9.77 -3.42 -13.61
CA LEU A 140 -9.27 -4.75 -13.24
C LEU A 140 -10.23 -5.49 -12.30
N LEU A 141 -10.84 -4.81 -11.32
CA LEU A 141 -11.88 -5.40 -10.47
C LEU A 141 -13.09 -5.84 -11.30
N LYS A 142 -13.49 -5.07 -12.32
CA LYS A 142 -14.56 -5.45 -13.24
C LYS A 142 -14.18 -6.64 -14.13
N LEU A 143 -12.91 -6.77 -14.53
CA LEU A 143 -12.43 -7.95 -15.25
C LEU A 143 -12.43 -9.21 -14.38
N ILE A 144 -12.04 -9.08 -13.10
CA ILE A 144 -12.13 -10.18 -12.11
C ILE A 144 -13.59 -10.65 -11.96
N GLU A 145 -14.54 -9.72 -11.91
CA GLU A 145 -15.98 -10.01 -11.91
C GLU A 145 -16.44 -10.70 -13.19
N GLU A 146 -16.13 -10.14 -14.37
CA GLU A 146 -16.60 -10.68 -15.65
C GLU A 146 -16.10 -12.11 -15.91
N LEU A 147 -14.87 -12.39 -15.48
CA LEU A 147 -14.25 -13.72 -15.58
C LEU A 147 -14.73 -14.69 -14.49
N GLU A 148 -15.55 -14.21 -13.54
CA GLU A 148 -16.01 -14.97 -12.37
C GLU A 148 -14.84 -15.66 -11.63
N LEU A 149 -13.68 -15.00 -11.60
CA LEU A 149 -12.41 -15.61 -11.20
C LEU A 149 -12.46 -16.16 -9.77
N LEU A 150 -13.26 -15.52 -8.90
CA LEU A 150 -13.43 -15.90 -7.50
C LEU A 150 -14.53 -16.96 -7.29
N GLY A 151 -15.13 -17.49 -8.36
CA GLY A 151 -16.24 -18.44 -8.32
C GLY A 151 -17.56 -17.82 -7.87
N ILE A 152 -17.68 -16.48 -7.95
CA ILE A 152 -18.87 -15.72 -7.60
C ILE A 152 -19.48 -15.17 -8.90
N PRO A 153 -20.77 -15.40 -9.18
CA PRO A 153 -21.41 -15.00 -10.43
C PRO A 153 -21.27 -13.50 -10.71
N LYS A 154 -21.02 -13.15 -11.97
CA LYS A 154 -20.94 -11.75 -12.40
C LYS A 154 -22.27 -11.02 -12.12
N GLY A 155 -22.21 -9.75 -11.75
CA GLY A 155 -23.36 -8.96 -11.32
C GLY A 155 -23.88 -9.25 -9.91
N ALA A 156 -23.24 -10.14 -9.14
CA ALA A 156 -23.57 -10.33 -7.73
C ALA A 156 -23.21 -9.09 -6.90
N ALA A 157 -24.02 -8.78 -5.88
CA ALA A 157 -23.78 -7.68 -4.94
C ALA A 157 -22.40 -7.75 -4.27
N PHE A 158 -21.79 -8.95 -4.19
CA PHE A 158 -20.42 -9.16 -3.73
C PHE A 158 -19.39 -8.20 -4.36
N TYR A 159 -19.56 -7.83 -5.62
CA TYR A 159 -18.66 -6.96 -6.37
C TYR A 159 -18.93 -5.47 -6.16
N ASP A 160 -20.03 -5.09 -5.51
CA ASP A 160 -20.40 -3.70 -5.23
C ASP A 160 -19.31 -3.02 -4.41
N THR A 161 -18.55 -2.14 -5.07
CA THR A 161 -17.37 -1.45 -4.53
C THR A 161 -17.48 0.04 -4.79
N VAL A 162 -17.07 0.85 -3.81
CA VAL A 162 -17.05 2.31 -3.90
C VAL A 162 -15.61 2.79 -3.74
N PHE A 163 -15.17 3.63 -4.68
CA PHE A 163 -13.95 4.42 -4.51
C PHE A 163 -14.34 5.79 -3.96
N ASP A 164 -13.74 6.14 -2.83
CA ASP A 164 -13.82 7.46 -2.21
C ASP A 164 -12.45 8.12 -2.38
N ILE A 165 -12.37 9.18 -3.18
CA ILE A 165 -11.07 9.83 -3.43
C ILE A 165 -10.69 10.69 -2.22
N SER A 166 -9.40 10.77 -1.90
CA SER A 166 -8.93 11.73 -0.90
C SER A 166 -8.26 12.90 -1.62
N VAL A 167 -8.60 14.13 -1.23
CA VAL A 167 -8.04 15.36 -1.81
C VAL A 167 -7.49 16.22 -0.67
N GLY A 168 -6.35 16.86 -0.89
CA GLY A 168 -5.76 17.80 0.06
C GLY A 168 -5.18 19.04 -0.62
N TYR A 169 -4.44 19.83 0.16
CA TYR A 169 -3.90 21.15 -0.18
C TYR A 169 -4.88 22.32 0.07
N ASP A 170 -4.47 23.52 -0.33
CA ASP A 170 -5.25 24.75 -0.26
C ASP A 170 -6.24 24.86 -1.44
N LEU A 171 -7.20 25.77 -1.31
CA LEU A 171 -8.22 26.05 -2.32
C LEU A 171 -7.58 26.41 -3.66
N LYS A 172 -6.52 27.22 -3.64
CA LYS A 172 -5.82 27.66 -4.85
C LYS A 172 -5.23 26.47 -5.62
N GLY A 173 -4.64 25.51 -4.93
CA GLY A 173 -4.09 24.29 -5.52
C GLY A 173 -5.20 23.38 -6.05
N ILE A 174 -6.30 23.22 -5.31
CA ILE A 174 -7.46 22.44 -5.77
C ILE A 174 -8.10 23.07 -7.01
N GLN A 175 -8.14 24.40 -7.09
CA GLN A 175 -8.62 25.17 -8.24
C GLN A 175 -7.66 25.19 -9.43
N SER A 176 -6.44 24.67 -9.29
CA SER A 176 -5.48 24.64 -10.39
C SER A 176 -6.00 23.79 -11.56
N GLU A 177 -5.59 24.13 -12.78
CA GLU A 177 -6.04 23.43 -13.99
C GLU A 177 -5.76 21.92 -13.93
N ARG A 178 -4.58 21.52 -13.42
CA ARG A 178 -4.20 20.10 -13.26
C ARG A 178 -5.12 19.36 -12.29
N MET A 179 -5.39 19.95 -11.12
CA MET A 179 -6.30 19.34 -10.13
C MET A 179 -7.74 19.32 -10.62
N HIS A 180 -8.22 20.42 -11.22
CA HIS A 180 -9.55 20.50 -11.80
C HIS A 180 -9.76 19.41 -12.85
N ARG A 181 -8.80 19.23 -13.75
CA ARG A 181 -8.83 18.18 -14.77
C ARG A 181 -8.85 16.79 -14.14
N TRP A 182 -7.98 16.53 -13.16
CA TRP A 182 -7.96 15.24 -12.46
C TRP A 182 -9.31 14.91 -11.79
N LEU A 183 -9.90 15.88 -11.09
CA LEU A 183 -11.20 15.75 -10.42
C LEU A 183 -12.36 15.57 -11.42
N TYR A 184 -12.27 16.20 -12.58
CA TYR A 184 -13.23 15.99 -13.67
C TYR A 184 -13.06 14.59 -14.28
N ASP A 185 -11.84 14.20 -14.62
CA ASP A 185 -11.53 12.97 -15.34
C ASP A 185 -11.89 11.73 -14.49
N ILE A 186 -11.70 11.75 -13.17
CA ILE A 186 -12.07 10.61 -12.31
C ILE A 186 -13.59 10.38 -12.21
N ARG A 187 -14.40 11.41 -12.46
CA ARG A 187 -15.86 11.27 -12.61
C ARG A 187 -16.30 10.90 -14.03
N HIS A 188 -15.42 11.09 -15.01
CA HIS A 188 -15.71 10.94 -16.44
C HIS A 188 -14.63 10.09 -17.14
N ALA A 189 -14.22 8.98 -16.52
CA ALA A 189 -13.08 8.18 -16.92
C ALA A 189 -13.33 7.31 -18.16
N GLY A 190 -14.47 7.47 -18.85
CA GLY A 190 -14.84 6.70 -20.05
C GLY A 190 -13.74 6.62 -21.11
N PRO A 191 -13.08 7.72 -21.50
CA PRO A 191 -11.96 7.69 -22.43
C PRO A 191 -10.78 6.84 -21.93
N ALA A 192 -10.37 7.00 -20.66
CA ALA A 192 -9.27 6.25 -20.08
C ALA A 192 -9.61 4.75 -19.94
N ILE A 193 -10.83 4.42 -19.53
CA ILE A 193 -11.33 3.04 -19.50
C ILE A 193 -11.28 2.42 -20.90
N ARG A 194 -11.71 3.15 -21.93
CA ARG A 194 -11.68 2.68 -23.32
C ARG A 194 -10.25 2.42 -23.79
N GLU A 195 -9.34 3.34 -23.52
CA GLU A 195 -7.90 3.19 -23.81
C GLU A 195 -7.33 1.92 -23.19
N LEU A 196 -7.59 1.68 -21.90
CA LEU A 196 -7.14 0.48 -21.19
C LEU A 196 -7.71 -0.81 -21.80
N LEU A 197 -9.00 -0.84 -22.12
CA LEU A 197 -9.64 -2.01 -22.74
C LEU A 197 -9.14 -2.26 -24.17
N ASP A 198 -8.91 -1.21 -24.97
CA ASP A 198 -8.39 -1.31 -26.33
C ASP A 198 -6.97 -1.87 -26.37
N ALA A 199 -6.15 -1.53 -25.37
CA ALA A 199 -4.78 -1.99 -25.21
C ALA A 199 -4.65 -3.48 -24.86
N LEU A 200 -5.75 -4.16 -24.47
CA LEU A 200 -5.72 -5.60 -24.21
C LEU A 200 -5.29 -6.39 -25.46
N PRO A 201 -4.56 -7.51 -25.34
CA PRO A 201 -4.23 -8.35 -26.48
C PRO A 201 -5.45 -9.08 -27.05
N ALA A 202 -5.34 -9.56 -28.30
CA ALA A 202 -6.44 -10.22 -29.03
C ALA A 202 -7.04 -11.45 -28.31
N ARG A 203 -6.28 -12.12 -27.43
CA ARG A 203 -6.81 -13.21 -26.60
C ARG A 203 -7.90 -12.76 -25.60
N PHE A 204 -7.95 -11.48 -25.29
CA PHE A 204 -8.96 -10.86 -24.42
C PHE A 204 -9.99 -10.04 -25.21
N GLU A 205 -10.20 -10.34 -26.50
CA GLU A 205 -11.11 -9.59 -27.38
C GLU A 205 -12.54 -9.44 -26.82
N GLN A 206 -13.00 -10.43 -26.05
CA GLN A 206 -14.31 -10.37 -25.39
C GLN A 206 -14.35 -9.30 -24.28
N LEU A 207 -13.26 -9.16 -23.52
CA LEU A 207 -13.15 -8.18 -22.42
C LEU A 207 -13.10 -6.75 -22.96
N LYS A 208 -12.57 -6.54 -24.18
CA LYS A 208 -12.55 -5.22 -24.82
C LYS A 208 -13.92 -4.60 -25.02
N LYS A 209 -14.98 -5.41 -25.02
CA LYS A 209 -16.36 -4.97 -25.29
C LYS A 209 -17.16 -4.67 -24.03
N LEU A 210 -16.53 -4.79 -22.86
CA LEU A 210 -17.22 -4.56 -21.59
C LEU A 210 -17.62 -3.10 -21.43
N GLU A 211 -18.84 -2.91 -20.96
CA GLU A 211 -19.32 -1.63 -20.50
C GLU A 211 -19.00 -1.49 -19.01
N ILE A 212 -18.19 -0.49 -18.68
CA ILE A 212 -17.75 -0.20 -17.31
C ILE A 212 -18.22 1.22 -17.00
N SER A 213 -18.74 1.43 -15.79
CA SER A 213 -19.17 2.77 -15.35
C SER A 213 -18.02 3.77 -15.50
N PRO A 214 -18.22 4.90 -16.21
CA PRO A 214 -17.20 5.92 -16.36
C PRO A 214 -17.00 6.76 -15.09
N GLU A 215 -17.94 6.73 -14.14
CA GLU A 215 -17.84 7.47 -12.89
C GLU A 215 -17.14 6.62 -11.83
N VAL A 216 -15.80 6.68 -11.78
CA VAL A 216 -14.99 5.89 -10.84
C VAL A 216 -15.29 6.28 -9.39
N ALA A 217 -15.33 7.58 -9.10
CA ALA A 217 -15.67 8.10 -7.76
C ALA A 217 -16.74 9.20 -7.85
N ASN A 218 -17.64 9.24 -6.87
CA ASN A 218 -18.63 10.32 -6.70
C ASN A 218 -18.55 10.99 -5.32
N SER A 219 -17.57 10.59 -4.50
CA SER A 219 -17.33 11.10 -3.15
C SER A 219 -15.86 11.46 -2.96
N VAL A 220 -15.64 12.47 -2.11
CA VAL A 220 -14.32 12.98 -1.72
C VAL A 220 -14.23 12.99 -0.20
N THR A 221 -13.19 12.37 0.37
CA THR A 221 -12.71 12.67 1.72
C THR A 221 -11.66 13.79 1.66
N LEU A 222 -12.04 14.99 2.11
CA LEU A 222 -11.14 16.13 2.20
C LEU A 222 -10.18 15.94 3.38
N SER A 223 -8.90 15.77 3.07
CA SER A 223 -7.80 15.68 4.03
C SER A 223 -7.05 17.00 4.06
N THR A 224 -7.35 17.86 5.03
CA THR A 224 -6.63 19.13 5.20
C THR A 224 -5.39 18.96 6.08
N PHE A 225 -4.41 19.84 5.86
CA PHE A 225 -3.23 19.89 6.71
C PHE A 225 -3.56 20.42 8.10
N HIS A 226 -2.73 20.06 9.07
CA HIS A 226 -2.73 20.75 10.36
C HIS A 226 -2.51 22.25 10.15
N GLY A 227 -3.31 23.07 10.84
CA GLY A 227 -3.33 24.53 10.72
C GLY A 227 -4.21 25.09 9.61
N CYS A 228 -4.94 24.26 8.86
CA CYS A 228 -5.86 24.76 7.83
C CYS A 228 -7.06 25.49 8.45
N PRO A 229 -7.30 26.78 8.13
CA PRO A 229 -8.41 27.55 8.68
C PRO A 229 -9.80 27.01 8.29
N ALA A 230 -10.80 27.24 9.14
CA ALA A 230 -12.16 26.74 8.90
C ALA A 230 -12.83 27.34 7.65
N ASP A 231 -12.60 28.61 7.35
CA ASP A 231 -13.10 29.29 6.16
C ASP A 231 -12.47 28.77 4.86
N GLU A 232 -11.20 28.38 4.91
CA GLU A 232 -10.50 27.70 3.82
C GLU A 232 -11.11 26.31 3.57
N ILE A 233 -11.31 25.51 4.63
CA ILE A 233 -11.99 24.19 4.54
C ILE A 233 -13.38 24.36 3.94
N GLU A 234 -14.17 25.32 4.45
CA GLU A 234 -15.52 25.59 3.97
C GLU A 234 -15.52 25.94 2.47
N SER A 235 -14.59 26.78 2.03
CA SER A 235 -14.46 27.19 0.63
C SER A 235 -14.06 26.02 -0.29
N ILE A 236 -13.15 25.15 0.16
CA ILE A 236 -12.77 23.93 -0.58
C ILE A 236 -13.98 23.00 -0.74
N VAL A 237 -14.71 22.74 0.34
CA VAL A 237 -15.91 21.87 0.30
C VAL A 237 -16.96 22.45 -0.64
N GLN A 238 -17.22 23.75 -0.57
CA GLN A 238 -18.16 24.42 -1.48
C GLN A 238 -17.73 24.30 -2.94
N HIS A 239 -16.44 24.43 -3.23
CA HIS A 239 -15.88 24.26 -4.57
C HIS A 239 -16.06 22.83 -5.10
N LEU A 240 -15.67 21.81 -4.31
CA LEU A 240 -15.81 20.39 -4.68
C LEU A 240 -17.28 20.00 -4.93
N ILE A 241 -18.22 20.57 -4.17
CA ILE A 241 -19.65 20.35 -4.36
C ILE A 241 -20.17 21.09 -5.61
N ARG A 242 -19.93 22.40 -5.69
CA ARG A 242 -20.56 23.25 -6.71
C ARG A 242 -19.98 23.03 -8.10
N GLU A 243 -18.65 22.97 -8.22
CA GLU A 243 -17.97 22.88 -9.51
C GLU A 243 -17.82 21.42 -9.96
N HIS A 244 -17.59 20.50 -9.01
CA HIS A 244 -17.29 19.11 -9.33
C HIS A 244 -18.40 18.12 -8.96
N GLY A 245 -19.45 18.53 -8.24
CA GLY A 245 -20.62 17.70 -7.95
C GLY A 245 -20.34 16.50 -7.02
N PHE A 246 -19.30 16.56 -6.19
CA PHE A 246 -18.98 15.49 -5.25
C PHE A 246 -19.86 15.52 -3.99
N HIS A 247 -20.07 14.36 -3.38
CA HIS A 247 -20.35 14.28 -1.95
C HIS A 247 -19.04 14.45 -1.17
N VAL A 248 -19.04 15.13 -0.02
CA VAL A 248 -17.79 15.49 0.65
C VAL A 248 -17.78 15.09 2.12
N ILE A 249 -16.76 14.35 2.53
CA ILE A 249 -16.47 14.04 3.93
C ILE A 249 -15.28 14.88 4.40
N VAL A 250 -15.45 15.67 5.46
CA VAL A 250 -14.34 16.46 6.03
C VAL A 250 -13.61 15.63 7.09
N LYS A 251 -12.33 15.36 6.88
CA LYS A 251 -11.50 14.58 7.82
C LYS A 251 -10.97 15.46 8.93
N MET A 252 -11.46 15.24 10.15
CA MET A 252 -11.13 16.06 11.32
C MET A 252 -9.82 15.61 11.97
N ASN A 253 -9.08 16.55 12.52
CA ASN A 253 -7.86 16.27 13.29
C ASN A 253 -8.21 15.88 14.75
N PRO A 254 -7.41 15.04 15.43
CA PRO A 254 -7.65 14.66 16.83
C PRO A 254 -7.56 15.84 17.81
N THR A 255 -6.86 16.90 17.43
CA THR A 255 -6.73 18.16 18.15
C THR A 255 -8.09 18.83 18.43
N LEU A 256 -9.13 18.49 17.67
CA LEU A 256 -10.52 18.92 17.87
C LEU A 256 -11.03 18.65 19.30
N LEU A 257 -10.48 17.63 19.98
CA LEU A 257 -10.84 17.29 21.35
C LEU A 257 -10.33 18.31 22.38
N GLY A 258 -9.27 19.07 22.03
CA GLY A 258 -8.60 20.05 22.89
C GLY A 258 -7.38 19.48 23.61
N TYR A 259 -6.39 20.34 23.88
CA TYR A 259 -5.10 19.94 24.45
C TYR A 259 -5.25 19.24 25.80
N GLU A 260 -6.01 19.83 26.73
CA GLU A 260 -6.17 19.32 28.09
C GLU A 260 -6.79 17.93 28.12
N GLU A 261 -7.78 17.70 27.27
CA GLU A 261 -8.48 16.43 27.18
C GLU A 261 -7.64 15.35 26.51
N VAL A 262 -6.87 15.71 25.47
CA VAL A 262 -5.89 14.80 24.88
C VAL A 262 -4.78 14.45 25.88
N ASP A 263 -4.24 15.41 26.62
CA ASP A 263 -3.22 15.16 27.67
C ASP A 263 -3.77 14.22 28.75
N ARG A 264 -5.00 14.48 29.23
CA ARG A 264 -5.68 13.64 30.23
C ARG A 264 -5.83 12.20 29.74
N LEU A 265 -6.49 11.99 28.61
CA LEU A 265 -6.76 10.66 28.08
C LEU A 265 -5.48 9.93 27.68
N LEU A 266 -4.64 10.54 26.86
CA LEU A 266 -3.48 9.88 26.27
C LEU A 266 -2.39 9.58 27.32
N ARG A 267 -1.98 10.60 28.07
CA ARG A 267 -0.78 10.47 28.92
C ARG A 267 -1.10 10.05 30.33
N ARG A 268 -2.19 10.57 30.92
CA ARG A 268 -2.53 10.31 32.33
C ARG A 268 -3.32 9.02 32.50
N GLU A 269 -4.32 8.78 31.67
CA GLU A 269 -5.23 7.64 31.81
C GLU A 269 -4.76 6.40 31.04
N LEU A 270 -4.41 6.55 29.76
CA LEU A 270 -3.88 5.43 28.96
C LEU A 270 -2.38 5.15 29.21
N GLY A 271 -1.69 6.04 29.93
CA GLY A 271 -0.32 5.84 30.40
C GLY A 271 0.80 6.13 29.39
N TYR A 272 0.53 6.81 28.27
CA TYR A 272 1.55 7.19 27.27
C TYR A 272 2.35 8.43 27.67
N THR A 273 2.99 8.39 28.85
CA THR A 273 3.69 9.54 29.48
C THR A 273 4.92 10.03 28.73
N ASP A 274 5.50 9.19 27.88
CA ASP A 274 6.65 9.46 27.01
C ASP A 274 6.29 10.24 25.74
N ILE A 275 5.01 10.28 25.37
CA ILE A 275 4.55 11.04 24.21
C ILE A 275 4.51 12.52 24.58
N GLN A 276 5.11 13.35 23.72
CA GLN A 276 5.12 14.79 23.89
C GLN A 276 4.16 15.42 22.88
N LEU A 277 3.08 16.01 23.38
CA LEU A 277 2.15 16.79 22.56
C LEU A 277 2.83 18.07 22.06
N ASP A 278 2.45 18.52 20.87
CA ASP A 278 2.85 19.81 20.32
C ASP A 278 1.72 20.84 20.53
N PRO A 279 1.85 21.80 21.48
CA PRO A 279 0.81 22.80 21.74
C PRO A 279 0.45 23.64 20.50
N ALA A 280 1.43 23.92 19.63
CA ALA A 280 1.21 24.73 18.43
C ALA A 280 0.20 24.07 17.48
N ALA A 281 0.20 22.74 17.37
CA ALA A 281 -0.78 22.01 16.58
C ALA A 281 -2.22 22.24 17.08
N PHE A 282 -2.42 22.31 18.40
CA PHE A 282 -3.73 22.59 19.00
C PHE A 282 -4.14 24.06 18.89
N GLU A 283 -3.19 24.99 18.77
CA GLU A 283 -3.45 26.42 18.62
C GLU A 283 -3.86 26.77 17.18
N HIS A 284 -3.22 26.17 16.18
CA HIS A 284 -3.50 26.46 14.76
C HIS A 284 -4.66 25.64 14.17
N ASP A 285 -4.92 24.44 14.68
CA ASP A 285 -6.05 23.63 14.20
C ASP A 285 -7.41 24.23 14.59
N VAL A 286 -8.41 23.94 13.74
CA VAL A 286 -9.81 24.35 13.90
C VAL A 286 -10.36 23.91 15.27
N LYS A 287 -11.04 24.84 15.97
CA LYS A 287 -11.64 24.54 17.28
C LYS A 287 -12.96 23.81 17.14
N PHE A 288 -13.38 23.15 18.23
CA PHE A 288 -14.62 22.37 18.26
C PHE A 288 -15.86 23.16 17.82
N ASP A 289 -16.09 24.34 18.41
CA ASP A 289 -17.28 25.15 18.12
C ASP A 289 -17.26 25.71 16.69
N GLU A 290 -16.06 26.06 16.19
CA GLU A 290 -15.86 26.51 14.81
C GLU A 290 -16.16 25.37 13.82
N ALA A 291 -15.65 24.16 14.09
CA ALA A 291 -15.92 22.98 13.26
C ALA A 291 -17.42 22.66 13.20
N VAL A 292 -18.12 22.69 14.34
CA VAL A 292 -19.58 22.45 14.38
C VAL A 292 -20.32 23.53 13.60
N ALA A 293 -19.98 24.80 13.76
CA ALA A 293 -20.61 25.90 13.04
C ALA A 293 -20.38 25.81 11.53
N MET A 294 -19.15 25.50 11.12
CA MET A 294 -18.76 25.27 9.72
C MET A 294 -19.54 24.11 9.11
N MET A 295 -19.58 22.96 9.77
CA MET A 295 -20.24 21.77 9.23
C MET A 295 -21.76 21.94 9.11
N LYS A 296 -22.41 22.73 9.99
CA LYS A 296 -23.83 23.09 9.85
C LYS A 296 -24.11 23.95 8.61
N ARG A 297 -23.23 24.91 8.31
CA ARG A 297 -23.35 25.71 7.08
C ARG A 297 -23.12 24.86 5.84
N LEU A 298 -22.12 23.98 5.88
CA LEU A 298 -21.82 23.06 4.78
C LEU A 298 -22.93 22.05 4.53
N GLU A 299 -23.59 21.53 5.56
CA GLU A 299 -24.74 20.65 5.42
C GLU A 299 -25.90 21.36 4.69
N ALA A 300 -26.22 22.59 5.09
CA ALA A 300 -27.25 23.40 4.43
C ALA A 300 -26.87 23.73 2.97
N PHE A 301 -25.60 24.06 2.71
CA PHE A 301 -25.09 24.32 1.36
C PHE A 301 -25.17 23.06 0.48
N ALA A 302 -24.72 21.92 0.99
CA ALA A 302 -24.75 20.66 0.25
C ALA A 302 -26.18 20.24 -0.14
N ALA A 303 -27.15 20.44 0.76
CA ALA A 303 -28.56 20.18 0.49
C ALA A 303 -29.10 21.02 -0.68
N GLN A 304 -28.69 22.30 -0.81
CA GLN A 304 -29.06 23.16 -1.95
C GLN A 304 -28.52 22.65 -3.29
N HIS A 305 -27.44 21.86 -3.26
CA HIS A 305 -26.80 21.26 -4.43
C HIS A 305 -27.12 19.76 -4.61
N HIS A 306 -28.07 19.21 -3.84
CA HIS A 306 -28.40 17.78 -3.82
C HIS A 306 -27.18 16.87 -3.55
N ARG A 307 -26.25 17.36 -2.71
CA ARG A 307 -25.08 16.63 -2.23
C ARG A 307 -25.16 16.41 -0.73
N ASN A 308 -24.29 15.52 -0.27
CA ASN A 308 -24.20 15.13 1.13
C ASN A 308 -22.85 15.59 1.65
N VAL A 309 -22.83 16.00 2.91
CA VAL A 309 -21.61 16.27 3.67
C VAL A 309 -21.59 15.41 4.93
N GLY A 310 -20.39 15.00 5.35
CA GLY A 310 -20.18 14.30 6.60
C GLY A 310 -18.83 14.63 7.21
N ALA A 311 -18.52 14.01 8.35
CA ALA A 311 -17.24 14.18 9.02
C ALA A 311 -16.57 12.82 9.27
N LYS A 312 -15.25 12.78 9.13
CA LYS A 312 -14.44 11.60 9.38
C LYS A 312 -13.57 11.77 10.61
N PHE A 313 -13.59 10.77 11.49
CA PHE A 313 -12.82 10.75 12.73
C PHE A 313 -11.79 9.62 12.69
N THR A 314 -10.50 9.89 12.53
CA THR A 314 -9.83 11.20 12.38
C THR A 314 -8.64 11.07 11.43
N ASN A 315 -7.91 12.17 11.21
CA ASN A 315 -6.50 12.10 10.84
C ASN A 315 -5.64 11.62 12.03
N THR A 316 -4.33 11.54 11.84
CA THR A 316 -3.34 11.24 12.88
C THR A 316 -3.14 12.41 13.86
N LEU A 317 -2.56 12.14 15.04
CA LEU A 317 -2.28 13.16 16.06
C LEU A 317 -0.83 13.64 15.94
N VAL A 318 -0.60 14.94 15.76
CA VAL A 318 0.76 15.51 15.77
C VAL A 318 1.37 15.43 17.17
N VAL A 319 2.57 14.90 17.24
CA VAL A 319 3.39 14.82 18.44
C VAL A 319 4.85 15.14 18.10
N LYS A 320 5.65 15.56 19.08
CA LYS A 320 7.09 15.78 18.85
C LYS A 320 7.78 14.46 18.53
N ASN A 321 8.70 14.47 17.57
CA ASN A 321 9.53 13.32 17.29
C ASN A 321 10.57 13.13 18.40
N ASN A 322 10.48 12.00 19.09
CA ASN A 322 11.43 11.59 20.13
C ASN A 322 11.87 10.12 19.99
N GLN A 323 11.66 9.53 18.81
CA GLN A 323 11.87 8.09 18.57
C GLN A 323 13.22 7.77 17.92
N ASN A 324 13.97 8.79 17.48
CA ASN A 324 15.23 8.64 16.71
C ASN A 324 15.09 7.77 15.44
N VAL A 325 13.87 7.62 14.91
CA VAL A 325 13.60 6.89 13.66
C VAL A 325 13.52 7.85 12.48
N PHE A 326 12.81 8.95 12.65
CA PHE A 326 12.59 9.96 11.60
C PHE A 326 13.52 11.16 11.78
N LYS A 327 13.72 11.91 10.69
CA LYS A 327 14.58 13.11 10.67
C LYS A 327 13.83 14.38 11.11
N ASP A 328 12.51 14.41 10.96
CA ASP A 328 11.66 15.57 11.20
C ASP A 328 11.47 15.88 12.70
N ASP A 329 11.12 17.12 13.02
CA ASP A 329 10.89 17.54 14.42
C ASP A 329 9.56 17.01 14.99
N VAL A 330 8.60 16.67 14.12
CA VAL A 330 7.28 16.16 14.48
C VAL A 330 6.99 14.84 13.77
N MET A 331 6.09 14.06 14.36
CA MET A 331 5.59 12.82 13.78
C MET A 331 4.09 12.67 14.08
N TYR A 332 3.45 11.77 13.34
CA TYR A 332 2.02 11.60 13.33
C TYR A 332 1.63 10.29 14.01
N LEU A 333 1.02 10.37 15.19
CA LEU A 333 0.59 9.22 15.97
C LEU A 333 -0.70 8.60 15.43
N SER A 334 -0.73 7.27 15.40
CA SER A 334 -1.87 6.44 15.05
C SER A 334 -1.95 5.16 15.90
N GLY A 335 -2.91 4.28 15.59
CA GLY A 335 -3.06 2.99 16.28
C GLY A 335 -3.95 3.08 17.53
N ALA A 336 -3.70 2.19 18.50
CA ALA A 336 -4.60 1.95 19.64
C ALA A 336 -4.99 3.20 20.45
N PRO A 337 -4.07 4.08 20.90
CA PRO A 337 -4.46 5.26 21.69
C PRO A 337 -5.31 6.24 20.88
N LEU A 338 -5.06 6.36 19.57
CA LEU A 338 -5.84 7.24 18.70
C LEU A 338 -7.32 6.83 18.65
N HIS A 339 -7.63 5.54 18.79
CA HIS A 339 -9.02 5.06 18.83
C HIS A 339 -9.81 5.71 19.96
N VAL A 340 -9.25 5.77 21.18
CA VAL A 340 -9.93 6.33 22.35
C VAL A 340 -10.16 7.83 22.16
N LEU A 341 -9.15 8.56 21.68
CA LEU A 341 -9.25 9.99 21.40
C LEU A 341 -10.31 10.28 20.33
N ALA A 342 -10.25 9.57 19.21
CA ALA A 342 -11.16 9.75 18.08
C ALA A 342 -12.60 9.36 18.42
N MET A 343 -12.83 8.32 19.22
CA MET A 343 -14.17 7.92 19.69
C MET A 343 -14.78 9.01 20.59
N ASN A 344 -14.00 9.62 21.48
CA ASN A 344 -14.46 10.74 22.31
C ASN A 344 -14.76 11.99 21.47
N ALA A 345 -13.87 12.34 20.53
CA ALA A 345 -14.08 13.47 19.61
C ALA A 345 -15.32 13.27 18.74
N MET A 346 -15.46 12.09 18.14
CA MET A 346 -16.61 11.69 17.34
C MET A 346 -17.91 11.76 18.13
N HIS A 347 -17.92 11.23 19.37
CA HIS A 347 -19.11 11.20 20.20
C HIS A 347 -19.58 12.61 20.56
N ARG A 348 -18.65 13.46 21.00
CA ARG A 348 -18.92 14.87 21.32
C ARG A 348 -19.41 15.63 20.08
N PHE A 349 -18.76 15.43 18.92
CA PHE A 349 -19.13 16.09 17.68
C PHE A 349 -20.53 15.67 17.19
N ARG A 350 -20.83 14.36 17.22
CA ARG A 350 -22.15 13.84 16.84
C ARG A 350 -23.26 14.38 17.73
N ALA A 351 -23.02 14.51 19.04
CA ALA A 351 -23.97 15.12 19.95
C ALA A 351 -24.29 16.59 19.58
N ALA A 352 -23.32 17.33 19.04
CA ALA A 352 -23.48 18.73 18.65
C ALA A 352 -24.10 18.93 17.25
N MET A 353 -23.83 18.01 16.32
CA MET A 353 -24.38 18.03 14.96
C MET A 353 -25.78 17.42 14.86
N GLY A 354 -26.10 16.47 15.74
CA GLY A 354 -27.34 15.72 15.71
C GLY A 354 -27.16 14.28 15.21
N PRO A 355 -28.12 13.40 15.50
CA PRO A 355 -27.96 11.95 15.33
C PRO A 355 -27.84 11.54 13.86
N ALA A 356 -28.51 12.24 12.94
CA ALA A 356 -28.54 11.93 11.51
C ALA A 356 -27.27 12.36 10.74
N PHE A 357 -26.39 13.14 11.36
CA PHE A 357 -25.19 13.62 10.69
C PHE A 357 -24.25 12.46 10.34
N HIS A 358 -23.80 12.41 9.09
CA HIS A 358 -23.02 11.28 8.59
C HIS A 358 -21.61 11.23 9.18
N ILE A 359 -21.20 10.06 9.68
CA ILE A 359 -19.91 9.82 10.32
C ILE A 359 -19.16 8.66 9.66
N SER A 360 -17.99 8.98 9.12
CA SER A 360 -16.96 8.01 8.71
C SER A 360 -15.91 7.87 9.81
N PHE A 361 -15.19 6.75 9.86
CA PHE A 361 -14.22 6.49 10.94
C PHE A 361 -12.92 5.83 10.47
N SER A 362 -11.78 6.26 11.05
CA SER A 362 -10.43 5.76 10.74
C SER A 362 -9.42 6.08 11.84
N ALA A 363 -9.59 5.47 13.00
CA ALA A 363 -8.67 5.69 14.12
C ALA A 363 -8.49 4.41 14.93
N GLY A 364 -7.31 3.78 14.80
CA GLY A 364 -6.95 2.59 15.57
C GLY A 364 -7.93 1.42 15.42
N ILE A 365 -8.59 1.31 14.27
CA ILE A 365 -9.54 0.22 14.02
C ILE A 365 -8.77 -1.10 13.83
N THR A 366 -9.15 -2.08 14.64
CA THR A 366 -8.69 -3.47 14.59
C THR A 366 -9.91 -4.38 14.54
N LYS A 367 -9.68 -5.68 14.33
CA LYS A 367 -10.75 -6.69 14.47
C LYS A 367 -11.46 -6.64 15.83
N HIS A 368 -10.80 -6.13 16.87
CA HIS A 368 -11.33 -6.12 18.24
C HIS A 368 -12.36 -5.01 18.51
N ASN A 369 -12.32 -3.90 17.79
CA ASN A 369 -13.22 -2.76 17.97
C ASN A 369 -14.05 -2.42 16.73
N PHE A 370 -13.79 -3.09 15.59
CA PHE A 370 -14.57 -2.94 14.37
C PHE A 370 -16.07 -3.16 14.59
N VAL A 371 -16.45 -4.21 15.33
CA VAL A 371 -17.86 -4.51 15.64
C VAL A 371 -18.54 -3.39 16.42
N ASP A 372 -17.82 -2.76 17.34
CA ASP A 372 -18.35 -1.65 18.14
C ASP A 372 -18.48 -0.37 17.31
N ALA A 373 -17.55 -0.12 16.37
CA ALA A 373 -17.70 0.97 15.41
C ALA A 373 -18.92 0.77 14.48
N VAL A 374 -19.19 -0.48 14.05
CA VAL A 374 -20.41 -0.83 13.29
C VAL A 374 -21.66 -0.52 14.12
N ARG A 375 -21.71 -0.97 15.38
CA ARG A 375 -22.83 -0.69 16.31
C ARG A 375 -23.08 0.80 16.51
N CYS A 376 -22.04 1.63 16.42
CA CYS A 376 -22.16 3.07 16.48
C CYS A 376 -22.64 3.70 15.17
N ASN A 377 -23.15 2.92 14.21
CA ASN A 377 -23.62 3.38 12.90
C ASN A 377 -22.61 4.28 12.17
N MET A 378 -21.32 3.91 12.22
CA MET A 378 -20.27 4.57 11.44
C MET A 378 -20.15 3.90 10.08
N ARG A 379 -20.03 4.67 9.01
CA ARG A 379 -19.78 4.14 7.66
C ARG A 379 -19.18 5.21 6.75
N PRO A 380 -18.12 4.92 5.97
CA PRO A 380 -17.27 3.74 6.07
C PRO A 380 -16.45 3.69 7.37
N ILE A 381 -16.01 2.48 7.70
CA ILE A 381 -15.00 2.22 8.75
C ILE A 381 -13.75 1.72 8.05
N THR A 382 -12.69 2.52 8.12
CA THR A 382 -11.45 2.27 7.38
C THR A 382 -10.26 2.04 8.31
N THR A 383 -9.25 1.32 7.85
CA THR A 383 -8.04 0.97 8.63
C THR A 383 -6.74 1.18 7.85
N CYS A 384 -5.66 1.48 8.56
CA CYS A 384 -4.31 1.63 7.99
C CYS A 384 -3.27 0.95 8.88
N THR A 385 -3.08 1.43 10.11
CA THR A 385 -2.00 0.96 11.00
C THR A 385 -2.07 -0.53 11.33
N ASP A 386 -3.26 -1.12 11.41
CA ASP A 386 -3.38 -2.56 11.63
C ASP A 386 -2.91 -3.38 10.42
N LEU A 387 -3.05 -2.84 9.20
CA LEU A 387 -2.59 -3.47 7.96
C LEU A 387 -1.08 -3.37 7.74
N LEU A 388 -0.38 -2.52 8.50
CA LEU A 388 1.09 -2.48 8.58
C LEU A 388 1.65 -3.53 9.55
N LYS A 389 0.79 -4.31 10.23
CA LYS A 389 1.23 -5.36 11.16
C LYS A 389 1.28 -6.72 10.49
N GLU A 390 1.94 -7.68 11.14
CA GLU A 390 2.00 -9.08 10.68
C GLU A 390 0.62 -9.59 10.21
N GLY A 391 0.58 -10.12 8.99
CA GLY A 391 -0.63 -10.57 8.30
C GLY A 391 -1.17 -9.58 7.25
N GLY A 392 -0.82 -8.30 7.31
CA GLY A 392 -1.13 -7.33 6.26
C GLY A 392 -2.62 -7.25 5.91
N TYR A 393 -2.91 -7.24 4.61
CA TYR A 393 -4.28 -7.28 4.07
C TYR A 393 -5.12 -8.46 4.56
N THR A 394 -4.52 -9.62 4.86
CA THR A 394 -5.26 -10.81 5.30
C THR A 394 -5.96 -10.62 6.66
N ARG A 395 -5.57 -9.57 7.39
CA ARG A 395 -6.21 -9.19 8.65
C ARG A 395 -7.64 -8.70 8.46
N LEU A 396 -7.99 -8.12 7.30
CA LEU A 396 -9.34 -7.61 7.02
C LEU A 396 -10.41 -8.72 7.13
N PHE A 397 -10.10 -9.93 6.68
CA PHE A 397 -11.02 -11.07 6.77
C PHE A 397 -11.42 -11.38 8.23
N ASP A 398 -10.48 -11.22 9.16
CA ASP A 398 -10.71 -11.43 10.59
C ASP A 398 -11.67 -10.39 11.21
N TYR A 399 -11.77 -9.19 10.62
CA TYR A 399 -12.71 -8.16 11.05
C TYR A 399 -14.14 -8.58 10.69
N LEU A 400 -14.33 -9.00 9.44
CA LEU A 400 -15.62 -9.46 8.93
C LEU A 400 -16.07 -10.74 9.61
N ARG A 401 -15.15 -11.67 9.92
CA ARG A 401 -15.46 -12.87 10.70
C ARG A 401 -15.99 -12.52 12.09
N ARG A 402 -15.38 -11.54 12.78
CA ARG A 402 -15.87 -11.08 14.09
C ARG A 402 -17.23 -10.40 14.01
N LEU A 403 -17.48 -9.63 12.95
CA LEU A 403 -18.79 -9.03 12.71
C LEU A 403 -19.84 -10.11 12.46
N LYS A 404 -19.56 -11.09 11.60
CA LYS A 404 -20.40 -12.26 11.34
C LYS A 404 -20.74 -13.00 12.64
N ASP A 405 -19.73 -13.36 13.44
CA ASP A 405 -19.92 -14.09 14.69
C ASP A 405 -20.81 -13.27 15.67
N ALA A 406 -20.64 -11.94 15.72
CA ALA A 406 -21.45 -11.06 16.56
C ALA A 406 -22.90 -10.91 16.06
N MET A 407 -23.12 -10.82 14.75
CA MET A 407 -24.45 -10.75 14.14
C MET A 407 -25.22 -12.06 14.35
N GLN A 408 -24.57 -13.21 14.15
CA GLN A 408 -25.18 -14.52 14.38
C GLN A 408 -25.57 -14.73 15.85
N ALA A 409 -24.72 -14.29 16.79
CA ALA A 409 -25.03 -14.35 18.22
C ALA A 409 -26.20 -13.43 18.62
N ALA A 410 -26.43 -12.35 17.85
CA ALA A 410 -27.56 -11.46 18.02
C ALA A 410 -28.77 -11.84 17.13
N GLU A 411 -28.71 -12.98 16.43
CA GLU A 411 -29.74 -13.45 15.49
C GLU A 411 -30.13 -12.42 14.41
N CYS A 412 -29.18 -11.57 14.01
CA CYS A 412 -29.35 -10.52 13.01
C CYS A 412 -28.80 -10.96 11.66
N THR A 413 -29.48 -10.57 10.59
CA THR A 413 -29.07 -10.89 9.21
C THR A 413 -28.57 -9.67 8.43
N THR A 414 -28.94 -8.46 8.87
CA THR A 414 -28.49 -7.20 8.26
C THR A 414 -27.74 -6.30 9.24
N ILE A 415 -26.95 -5.36 8.72
CA ILE A 415 -26.24 -4.36 9.55
C ILE A 415 -27.22 -3.50 10.35
N GLU A 416 -28.35 -3.10 9.76
CA GLU A 416 -29.34 -2.25 10.43
C GLU A 416 -30.02 -2.97 11.60
N GLU A 417 -30.42 -4.24 11.41
CA GLU A 417 -30.92 -5.10 12.49
C GLU A 417 -29.91 -5.25 13.62
N PHE A 418 -28.63 -5.43 13.28
CA PHE A 418 -27.57 -5.59 14.27
C PHE A 418 -27.36 -4.32 15.12
N ILE A 419 -27.39 -3.14 14.48
CA ILE A 419 -27.24 -1.85 15.17
C ILE A 419 -28.43 -1.59 16.11
N THR A 420 -29.65 -1.76 15.61
CA THR A 420 -30.91 -1.52 16.34
C THR A 420 -31.07 -2.48 17.51
N THR A 421 -30.83 -3.78 17.29
CA THR A 421 -30.88 -4.82 18.34
C THR A 421 -29.85 -4.56 19.45
N ALA A 422 -28.63 -4.14 19.10
CA ALA A 422 -27.59 -3.85 20.09
C ALA A 422 -27.93 -2.66 21.01
N ALA A 423 -28.74 -1.72 20.52
CA ALA A 423 -29.17 -0.55 21.28
C ALA A 423 -30.51 -0.74 22.02
N GLY A 424 -31.37 -1.66 21.56
CA GLY A 424 -32.77 -1.71 21.97
C GLY A 424 -33.58 -0.52 21.44
N GLU A 425 -33.20 -0.01 20.27
CA GLU A 425 -33.81 1.16 19.61
C GLU A 425 -34.18 0.80 18.17
N MET A 426 -35.36 1.19 17.70
CA MET A 426 -35.89 0.81 16.38
C MET A 426 -35.32 1.66 15.24
N ASP A 427 -34.99 2.92 15.52
CA ASP A 427 -34.37 3.80 14.52
C ASP A 427 -32.85 3.59 14.50
N VAL A 428 -32.31 3.15 13.35
CA VAL A 428 -30.87 2.83 13.23
C VAL A 428 -29.94 4.02 13.52
N VAL A 429 -30.42 5.24 13.27
CA VAL A 429 -29.67 6.47 13.50
C VAL A 429 -29.59 6.75 15.00
N LEU A 430 -30.72 6.70 15.71
CA LEU A 430 -30.76 6.82 17.17
C LEU A 430 -30.04 5.67 17.89
N ALA A 431 -30.18 4.44 17.38
CA ALA A 431 -29.51 3.26 17.90
C ALA A 431 -27.98 3.41 17.86
N GLY A 432 -27.43 3.95 16.77
CA GLY A 432 -26.00 4.26 16.66
C GLY A 432 -25.51 5.25 17.72
N VAL A 433 -26.32 6.26 18.05
CA VAL A 433 -26.01 7.23 19.12
C VAL A 433 -26.07 6.57 20.50
N ALA A 434 -27.12 5.80 20.78
CA ALA A 434 -27.28 5.09 22.06
C ALA A 434 -26.13 4.09 22.30
N ASN A 435 -25.72 3.35 21.27
CA ASN A 435 -24.55 2.49 21.34
C ASN A 435 -23.27 3.28 21.65
N ALA A 436 -23.04 4.41 20.98
CA ALA A 436 -21.86 5.26 21.25
C ALA A 436 -21.85 5.82 22.67
N GLN A 437 -23.00 6.30 23.18
CA GLN A 437 -23.16 6.79 24.55
C GLN A 437 -22.76 5.74 25.60
N ARG A 438 -23.06 4.46 25.33
CA ARG A 438 -22.69 3.34 26.21
C ARG A 438 -21.23 2.92 26.06
N LEU A 439 -20.72 2.87 24.83
CA LEU A 439 -19.41 2.29 24.52
C LEU A 439 -18.24 3.25 24.82
N VAL A 440 -18.38 4.52 24.46
CA VAL A 440 -17.28 5.50 24.50
C VAL A 440 -16.70 5.69 25.90
N PRO A 441 -17.49 5.85 26.98
CA PRO A 441 -16.94 6.03 28.33
C PRO A 441 -16.14 4.82 28.83
N ALA A 442 -16.46 3.61 28.36
CA ALA A 442 -15.80 2.38 28.80
C ALA A 442 -14.44 2.15 28.11
N LEU A 443 -14.12 2.90 27.05
CA LEU A 443 -12.88 2.69 26.28
C LEU A 443 -11.63 2.99 27.10
N VAL A 444 -11.68 4.00 27.98
CA VAL A 444 -10.51 4.40 28.76
C VAL A 444 -10.11 3.36 29.81
N GLU A 445 -11.08 2.58 30.31
CA GLU A 445 -10.83 1.49 31.25
C GLU A 445 -10.39 0.19 30.56
N ASN A 446 -10.46 0.11 29.23
CA ASN A 446 -10.13 -1.11 28.51
C ASN A 446 -8.61 -1.27 28.35
N PRO A 447 -7.99 -2.31 28.95
CA PRO A 447 -6.54 -2.49 28.95
C PRO A 447 -5.91 -2.57 27.56
N MET A 448 -6.67 -2.95 26.52
CA MET A 448 -6.13 -3.08 25.16
C MET A 448 -5.62 -1.76 24.56
N TYR A 449 -6.10 -0.61 25.05
CA TYR A 449 -5.68 0.71 24.57
C TYR A 449 -4.54 1.32 25.38
N HIS A 450 -4.27 0.77 26.57
CA HIS A 450 -3.24 1.26 27.47
C HIS A 450 -1.84 0.99 26.91
N LYS A 451 -0.88 1.84 27.29
CA LYS A 451 0.54 1.69 26.93
C LYS A 451 1.07 0.30 27.27
N GLU A 452 0.69 -0.25 28.43
CA GLU A 452 1.18 -1.54 28.89
C GLU A 452 0.87 -2.68 27.92
N ALA A 453 -0.32 -2.70 27.32
CA ALA A 453 -0.69 -3.68 26.30
C ALA A 453 -0.01 -3.44 24.94
N ASN A 454 0.43 -2.21 24.68
CA ASN A 454 1.01 -1.76 23.42
C ASN A 454 2.50 -1.42 23.51
N ARG A 455 3.25 -1.91 24.51
CA ARG A 455 4.69 -1.61 24.64
C ARG A 455 5.62 -2.58 23.89
N LYS A 456 5.10 -3.76 23.50
CA LYS A 456 5.91 -4.82 22.89
C LYS A 456 6.32 -4.44 21.46
N THR A 457 7.58 -4.69 21.12
CA THR A 457 8.12 -4.52 19.77
C THR A 457 8.35 -5.87 19.09
N PRO A 458 8.37 -5.93 17.75
CA PRO A 458 8.84 -7.10 17.03
C PRO A 458 10.23 -7.56 17.53
N PRO A 459 10.45 -8.88 17.69
CA PRO A 459 11.74 -9.39 18.16
C PRO A 459 12.80 -9.26 17.05
N LYS A 460 13.98 -8.78 17.43
CA LYS A 460 15.21 -8.83 16.61
C LYS A 460 16.15 -9.93 17.12
N ILE A 461 16.95 -10.50 16.22
CA ILE A 461 18.06 -11.40 16.51
C ILE A 461 19.37 -10.71 16.14
N ASP A 462 20.47 -11.12 16.76
CA ASP A 462 21.81 -10.60 16.49
C ASP A 462 22.36 -11.15 15.16
N SER A 463 21.74 -10.71 14.05
CA SER A 463 22.08 -11.07 12.67
C SER A 463 21.74 -9.90 11.75
N HIS A 464 22.57 -9.69 10.73
CA HIS A 464 22.35 -8.71 9.68
C HIS A 464 21.93 -9.39 8.39
N LEU A 465 20.99 -8.78 7.68
CA LEU A 465 20.65 -9.20 6.34
C LEU A 465 21.85 -8.98 5.41
N GLU A 466 22.09 -9.98 4.58
CA GLU A 466 22.95 -9.88 3.40
C GLU A 466 22.08 -10.03 2.14
N LEU A 467 22.69 -10.03 0.96
CA LEU A 467 21.99 -10.24 -0.31
C LEU A 467 21.14 -11.53 -0.29
N PHE A 468 21.72 -12.62 0.19
CA PHE A 468 21.07 -13.93 0.29
C PHE A 468 20.98 -14.45 1.73
N ASP A 469 20.30 -15.58 1.91
CA ASP A 469 20.30 -16.41 3.10
C ASP A 469 19.86 -15.72 4.41
N CYS A 470 18.85 -14.84 4.33
CA CYS A 470 18.10 -14.48 5.54
C CYS A 470 17.49 -15.73 6.19
N ILE A 471 17.00 -15.63 7.43
CA ILE A 471 16.33 -16.75 8.10
C ILE A 471 15.05 -17.25 7.40
N THR A 472 14.60 -16.55 6.35
CA THR A 472 13.47 -16.93 5.49
C THR A 472 12.16 -17.04 6.29
N CYS A 473 11.92 -16.08 7.19
CA CYS A 473 10.68 -16.04 8.00
C CYS A 473 9.44 -15.53 7.23
N TYR A 474 9.62 -15.00 6.02
CA TYR A 474 8.59 -14.45 5.13
C TYR A 474 7.74 -13.29 5.69
N LYS A 475 8.06 -12.75 6.87
CA LYS A 475 7.27 -11.65 7.48
C LYS A 475 7.21 -10.39 6.63
N CYS A 476 8.28 -10.09 5.89
CA CYS A 476 8.39 -8.91 5.04
C CYS A 476 7.45 -8.89 3.81
N LEU A 477 6.91 -10.04 3.41
CA LEU A 477 5.97 -10.17 2.29
C LEU A 477 4.61 -9.54 2.64
N PRO A 478 3.86 -10.04 3.64
CA PRO A 478 2.52 -9.54 3.94
C PRO A 478 2.50 -8.16 4.58
N VAL A 479 3.55 -7.74 5.31
CA VAL A 479 3.59 -6.39 5.92
C VAL A 479 3.87 -5.29 4.90
N CYS A 480 4.48 -5.62 3.75
CA CYS A 480 4.74 -4.63 2.71
C CYS A 480 3.41 -4.13 2.13
N PRO A 481 3.06 -2.84 2.28
CA PRO A 481 1.79 -2.32 1.80
C PRO A 481 1.65 -2.47 0.29
N ASN A 482 2.74 -2.31 -0.46
CA ASN A 482 2.76 -2.35 -1.93
C ASN A 482 2.97 -3.74 -2.54
N ALA A 483 3.06 -4.79 -1.70
CA ALA A 483 3.42 -6.14 -2.14
C ALA A 483 4.72 -6.20 -2.98
N ALA A 484 5.68 -5.32 -2.65
CA ALA A 484 6.94 -5.20 -3.36
C ALA A 484 7.92 -6.33 -3.01
N ASN A 485 7.88 -6.85 -1.79
CA ASN A 485 8.73 -7.98 -1.39
C ASN A 485 8.12 -9.31 -1.85
N PHE A 486 8.93 -10.18 -2.43
CA PHE A 486 8.51 -11.49 -2.92
C PHE A 486 9.59 -12.56 -2.69
N SER A 487 9.23 -13.82 -2.91
CA SER A 487 10.13 -14.97 -2.76
C SER A 487 10.59 -15.50 -4.12
N VAL A 488 11.88 -15.81 -4.24
CA VAL A 488 12.51 -16.46 -5.39
C VAL A 488 12.99 -17.86 -4.98
N PRO A 489 12.54 -18.95 -5.63
CA PRO A 489 13.05 -20.29 -5.32
C PRO A 489 14.44 -20.49 -5.93
N THR A 490 15.43 -20.90 -5.14
CA THR A 490 16.84 -20.98 -5.59
C THR A 490 17.52 -22.33 -5.31
N ASP A 491 16.89 -23.22 -4.53
CA ASP A 491 17.53 -24.37 -3.88
C ASP A 491 18.72 -24.00 -2.98
N ALA A 492 19.19 -24.98 -2.20
CA ALA A 492 20.48 -24.87 -1.53
C ALA A 492 21.57 -25.24 -2.54
N VAL A 493 22.62 -24.42 -2.62
CA VAL A 493 23.69 -24.54 -3.60
C VAL A 493 25.02 -24.47 -2.86
N GLU A 494 25.92 -25.40 -3.14
CA GLU A 494 27.32 -25.30 -2.76
C GLU A 494 28.15 -25.69 -3.98
N LEU A 495 28.89 -24.74 -4.52
CA LEU A 495 29.74 -24.97 -5.69
C LEU A 495 31.09 -24.28 -5.53
N GLN A 496 32.13 -24.94 -6.05
CA GLN A 496 33.45 -24.35 -6.20
C GLN A 496 33.41 -23.45 -7.44
N VAL A 497 33.74 -22.16 -7.25
CA VAL A 497 33.79 -21.19 -8.35
C VAL A 497 35.17 -21.25 -8.99
N THR A 498 35.19 -21.27 -10.31
CA THR A 498 36.41 -21.11 -11.11
C THR A 498 36.41 -19.72 -11.70
N ASP A 499 37.29 -18.88 -11.20
CA ASP A 499 37.57 -17.57 -11.78
C ASP A 499 38.57 -17.73 -12.92
N TYR A 500 38.80 -16.66 -13.69
CA TYR A 500 39.73 -16.70 -14.82
C TYR A 500 40.64 -15.49 -14.83
N ARG A 501 41.91 -15.69 -15.18
CA ARG A 501 42.85 -14.61 -15.48
C ARG A 501 43.13 -14.58 -16.97
N PHE A 502 43.01 -13.41 -17.59
CA PHE A 502 43.28 -13.23 -19.01
C PHE A 502 44.78 -13.00 -19.23
N GLU A 503 45.50 -14.00 -19.76
CA GLU A 503 46.95 -13.92 -20.01
C GLU A 503 47.28 -14.38 -21.43
N ASN A 504 48.08 -13.57 -22.15
CA ASN A 504 48.58 -13.87 -23.49
C ASN A 504 47.47 -14.32 -24.48
N GLY A 505 46.29 -13.71 -24.37
CA GLY A 505 45.14 -14.04 -25.20
C GLY A 505 44.39 -15.32 -24.79
N LYS A 506 44.66 -15.87 -23.61
CA LYS A 506 44.01 -17.06 -23.05
C LYS A 506 43.36 -16.75 -21.71
N PHE A 507 42.38 -17.57 -21.33
CA PHE A 507 41.70 -17.51 -20.04
C PHE A 507 42.22 -18.67 -19.18
N GLU A 508 43.12 -18.35 -18.25
CA GLU A 508 43.72 -19.33 -17.35
C GLU A 508 42.86 -19.46 -16.08
N PRO A 509 42.42 -20.67 -15.70
CA PRO A 509 41.56 -20.85 -14.54
C PRO A 509 42.31 -20.56 -13.24
N VAL A 510 41.64 -19.87 -12.32
CA VAL A 510 42.12 -19.58 -10.96
C VAL A 510 41.03 -19.93 -9.94
N ASP A 511 41.43 -20.12 -8.69
CA ASP A 511 40.47 -20.44 -7.63
C ASP A 511 39.61 -19.21 -7.31
N GLY A 512 38.30 -19.29 -7.61
CA GLY A 512 37.32 -18.26 -7.31
C GLY A 512 36.65 -18.43 -5.95
N GLY A 513 37.09 -19.41 -5.15
CA GLY A 513 36.48 -19.70 -3.86
C GLY A 513 35.16 -20.47 -3.97
N ARG A 514 34.22 -20.21 -3.06
CA ARG A 514 32.97 -20.98 -2.96
C ARG A 514 31.75 -20.09 -2.98
N PHE A 515 30.77 -20.48 -3.78
CA PHE A 515 29.44 -19.90 -3.78
C PHE A 515 28.49 -20.82 -3.01
N VAL A 516 27.95 -20.32 -1.90
CA VAL A 516 27.10 -21.09 -0.99
C VAL A 516 25.78 -20.36 -0.77
N LEU A 517 24.68 -21.05 -1.07
CA LEU A 517 23.32 -20.68 -0.69
C LEU A 517 22.75 -21.78 0.19
N LYS A 518 22.43 -21.43 1.43
CA LYS A 518 21.90 -22.36 2.43
C LYS A 518 20.39 -22.47 2.35
N LYS A 519 19.70 -21.38 1.96
CA LYS A 519 18.24 -21.32 1.92
C LYS A 519 17.73 -21.71 0.54
N LYS A 520 16.68 -22.52 0.52
CA LYS A 520 16.00 -22.97 -0.72
C LYS A 520 15.16 -21.88 -1.39
N ALA A 521 14.96 -20.76 -0.70
CA ALA A 521 14.26 -19.60 -1.22
C ALA A 521 14.94 -18.33 -0.71
N GLN A 522 15.05 -17.35 -1.60
CA GLN A 522 15.58 -16.02 -1.33
C GLN A 522 14.45 -15.01 -1.36
N ILE A 523 14.63 -13.91 -0.64
CA ILE A 523 13.69 -12.78 -0.67
C ILE A 523 14.24 -11.76 -1.65
N ALA A 524 13.38 -11.17 -2.46
CA ALA A 524 13.69 -10.11 -3.40
C ALA A 524 12.63 -8.99 -3.29
N ASN A 525 12.91 -7.86 -3.94
CA ASN A 525 12.09 -6.66 -3.91
C ASN A 525 11.82 -6.14 -5.33
N LEU A 526 10.59 -5.77 -5.64
CA LEU A 526 10.22 -5.01 -6.83
C LEU A 526 10.44 -3.53 -6.53
N ALA A 527 11.56 -2.98 -7.03
CA ALA A 527 12.01 -1.64 -6.70
C ALA A 527 10.98 -0.57 -7.09
N ASP A 528 10.34 -0.75 -8.24
CA ASP A 528 9.31 0.14 -8.78
C ASP A 528 8.00 0.15 -7.98
N PHE A 529 7.76 -0.87 -7.15
CA PHE A 529 6.63 -0.89 -6.20
C PHE A 529 7.07 -0.46 -4.79
N CYS A 530 8.36 -0.28 -4.53
CA CYS A 530 8.86 -0.01 -3.19
C CYS A 530 9.02 1.49 -2.94
N ASN A 531 8.28 2.01 -1.95
CA ASN A 531 8.43 3.38 -1.46
C ASN A 531 9.43 3.52 -0.31
N GLU A 532 10.21 2.47 -0.01
CA GLU A 532 11.20 2.45 1.07
C GLU A 532 10.63 2.94 2.42
N CYS A 533 9.34 2.66 2.69
CA CYS A 533 8.65 3.16 3.88
C CYS A 533 9.23 2.65 5.21
N GLY A 534 10.00 1.55 5.18
CA GLY A 534 10.68 0.97 6.34
C GLY A 534 9.88 -0.09 7.10
N ASP A 535 8.60 -0.29 6.80
CA ASP A 535 7.76 -1.21 7.59
C ASP A 535 8.25 -2.67 7.54
N CYS A 536 8.79 -3.11 6.39
CA CYS A 536 9.37 -4.44 6.30
C CYS A 536 10.65 -4.65 7.13
N ASP A 537 11.39 -3.59 7.47
CA ASP A 537 12.51 -3.68 8.42
C ASP A 537 12.00 -3.83 9.86
N THR A 538 10.97 -3.06 10.22
CA THR A 538 10.33 -3.13 11.54
C THR A 538 9.98 -4.57 11.94
N TYR A 539 9.46 -5.37 11.02
CA TYR A 539 9.08 -6.76 11.27
C TYR A 539 10.13 -7.80 10.86
N CYS A 540 11.20 -7.39 10.19
CA CYS A 540 12.31 -8.31 9.90
C CYS A 540 13.02 -8.65 11.21
N PRO A 541 13.24 -9.94 11.55
CA PRO A 541 14.01 -10.30 12.74
C PRO A 541 15.50 -9.93 12.65
N GLU A 542 16.01 -9.70 11.44
CA GLU A 542 17.40 -9.36 11.18
C GLU A 542 17.54 -7.84 10.94
N TYR A 543 18.73 -7.29 11.12
CA TYR A 543 19.02 -5.86 10.90
C TYR A 543 19.35 -5.58 9.43
N GLY A 544 19.05 -4.37 8.93
CA GLY A 544 19.40 -3.90 7.58
C GLY A 544 18.21 -3.60 6.68
N GLY A 545 17.07 -4.25 6.91
CA GLY A 545 15.84 -4.00 6.16
C GLY A 545 15.77 -4.67 4.78
N PRO A 546 14.71 -5.45 4.47
CA PRO A 546 14.60 -6.15 3.20
C PRO A 546 14.61 -5.24 1.95
N PHE A 547 14.09 -4.02 2.05
CA PHE A 547 14.04 -3.08 0.93
C PHE A 547 15.42 -2.54 0.50
N VAL A 548 16.42 -2.65 1.37
CA VAL A 548 17.80 -2.20 1.13
C VAL A 548 18.70 -3.37 0.74
N GLU A 549 18.67 -4.44 1.55
CA GLU A 549 19.70 -5.49 1.50
C GLU A 549 19.36 -6.61 0.52
N LYS A 550 18.10 -6.74 0.08
CA LYS A 550 17.67 -7.84 -0.81
C LYS A 550 17.74 -7.46 -2.28
N PRO A 551 17.93 -8.45 -3.19
CA PRO A 551 17.94 -8.22 -4.63
C PRO A 551 16.76 -7.37 -5.09
N ARG A 552 17.06 -6.25 -5.74
CA ARG A 552 16.06 -5.30 -6.24
C ARG A 552 15.85 -5.51 -7.73
N PHE A 553 14.59 -5.69 -8.15
CA PHE A 553 14.21 -5.88 -9.54
C PHE A 553 13.41 -4.69 -10.06
N PHE A 554 13.76 -4.22 -11.25
CA PHE A 554 13.09 -3.14 -11.96
C PHE A 554 12.32 -3.70 -13.16
N PHE A 555 11.14 -3.15 -13.43
CA PHE A 555 10.27 -3.52 -14.56
C PHE A 555 10.75 -2.99 -15.90
N SER A 556 11.66 -2.00 -15.89
CA SER A 556 12.21 -1.40 -17.11
C SER A 556 13.69 -1.07 -16.95
N GLU A 557 14.40 -1.11 -18.07
CA GLU A 557 15.78 -0.65 -18.13
C GLU A 557 15.91 0.86 -17.83
N GLU A 558 14.89 1.65 -18.18
CA GLU A 558 14.84 3.08 -17.86
C GLU A 558 14.87 3.31 -16.34
N SER A 559 14.02 2.60 -15.58
CA SER A 559 13.99 2.73 -14.12
C SER A 559 15.28 2.23 -13.48
N TYR A 560 15.77 1.07 -13.94
CA TYR A 560 17.07 0.51 -13.53
C TYR A 560 18.25 1.48 -13.73
N ASN A 561 18.26 2.21 -14.85
CA ASN A 561 19.27 3.21 -15.16
C ASN A 561 19.05 4.53 -14.41
N LYS A 562 17.81 4.87 -14.04
CA LYS A 562 17.51 6.10 -13.29
C LYS A 562 17.93 5.99 -11.82
N TYR A 563 17.74 4.83 -11.20
CA TYR A 563 17.96 4.62 -9.76
C TYR A 563 19.17 3.73 -9.50
N GLN A 564 20.36 4.34 -9.45
CA GLN A 564 21.65 3.64 -9.46
C GLN A 564 22.32 3.48 -8.09
N ASP A 565 21.77 4.05 -7.03
CA ASP A 565 22.44 4.10 -5.72
C ASP A 565 22.60 2.73 -5.06
N HIS A 566 21.80 1.75 -5.48
CA HIS A 566 21.80 0.40 -4.95
C HIS A 566 22.02 -0.64 -6.06
N ASP A 567 22.45 -1.82 -5.62
CA ASP A 567 22.47 -3.02 -6.45
C ASP A 567 21.07 -3.32 -6.97
N GLY A 568 20.99 -3.82 -8.20
CA GLY A 568 19.73 -3.95 -8.91
C GLY A 568 19.80 -4.89 -10.09
N PHE A 569 18.64 -5.33 -10.56
CA PHE A 569 18.50 -6.25 -11.66
C PHE A 569 17.32 -5.83 -12.54
N CYS A 570 17.43 -6.03 -13.86
CA CYS A 570 16.31 -5.88 -14.78
C CYS A 570 16.41 -6.91 -15.91
N PHE A 571 15.30 -7.15 -16.61
CA PHE A 571 15.24 -8.08 -17.72
C PHE A 571 15.01 -7.33 -19.03
N PRO A 572 16.05 -7.07 -19.85
CA PRO A 572 15.87 -6.46 -21.18
C PRO A 572 15.03 -7.34 -22.12
N THR A 573 15.09 -8.65 -21.94
CA THR A 573 14.23 -9.64 -22.60
C THR A 573 13.90 -10.76 -21.60
N PRO A 574 12.90 -11.62 -21.86
CA PRO A 574 12.63 -12.78 -21.00
C PRO A 574 13.81 -13.75 -20.86
N THR A 575 14.79 -13.67 -21.75
CA THR A 575 15.98 -14.53 -21.82
C THR A 575 17.28 -13.82 -21.46
N SER A 576 17.24 -12.55 -21.06
CA SER A 576 18.44 -11.80 -20.65
C SER A 576 18.19 -10.96 -19.41
N MET A 577 19.26 -10.71 -18.65
CA MET A 577 19.24 -9.95 -17.40
C MET A 577 20.44 -9.02 -17.36
N LYS A 578 20.22 -7.79 -16.93
CA LYS A 578 21.27 -6.88 -16.46
C LYS A 578 21.30 -6.91 -14.94
N GLY A 579 22.50 -6.79 -14.38
CA GLY A 579 22.72 -6.75 -12.95
C GLY A 579 23.77 -5.71 -12.60
N ARG A 580 23.46 -4.86 -11.62
CA ARG A 580 24.40 -3.98 -10.95
C ARG A 580 24.72 -4.59 -9.61
N ILE A 581 25.97 -4.98 -9.40
CA ILE A 581 26.44 -5.59 -8.16
C ILE A 581 27.71 -4.84 -7.75
N ARG A 582 27.70 -4.25 -6.56
CA ARG A 582 28.81 -3.42 -6.04
C ARG A 582 29.25 -2.34 -7.03
N GLN A 583 28.28 -1.65 -7.64
CA GLN A 583 28.49 -0.57 -8.63
C GLN A 583 29.12 -1.00 -9.96
N GLN A 584 29.27 -2.31 -10.21
CA GLN A 584 29.70 -2.84 -11.51
C GLN A 584 28.50 -3.40 -12.26
N GLU A 585 28.44 -3.12 -13.57
CA GLU A 585 27.39 -3.59 -14.47
C GLU A 585 27.78 -4.93 -15.11
N TYR A 586 26.81 -5.83 -15.18
CA TYR A 586 26.93 -7.17 -15.74
C TYR A 586 25.74 -7.47 -16.65
N PHE A 587 25.96 -8.34 -17.64
CA PHE A 587 24.91 -8.85 -18.51
C PHE A 587 24.93 -10.37 -18.53
N LEU A 588 23.76 -10.99 -18.50
CA LEU A 588 23.56 -12.43 -18.61
C LEU A 588 22.50 -12.72 -19.66
N ARG A 589 22.74 -13.67 -20.55
CA ARG A 589 21.77 -14.16 -21.53
C ARG A 589 21.78 -15.68 -21.60
N ASP A 590 20.60 -16.29 -21.59
CA ASP A 590 20.38 -17.72 -21.76
C ASP A 590 20.32 -18.09 -23.26
N ASP A 591 21.29 -18.87 -23.74
CA ASP A 591 21.21 -19.54 -25.05
C ASP A 591 20.69 -20.97 -24.85
N ALA A 592 19.36 -21.09 -24.79
CA ALA A 592 18.68 -22.36 -24.57
C ALA A 592 18.96 -23.39 -25.67
N GLN A 593 19.29 -22.98 -26.90
CA GLN A 593 19.58 -23.93 -27.98
C GLN A 593 20.93 -24.61 -27.78
N LYS A 594 21.92 -23.86 -27.28
CA LYS A 594 23.27 -24.36 -27.03
C LYS A 594 23.50 -24.86 -25.60
N GLN A 595 22.52 -24.68 -24.71
CA GLN A 595 22.61 -25.07 -23.30
C GLN A 595 23.76 -24.36 -22.56
N GLU A 596 23.92 -23.07 -22.83
CA GLU A 596 24.98 -22.23 -22.27
C GLU A 596 24.43 -20.85 -21.89
N TYR A 597 25.21 -20.10 -21.12
CA TYR A 597 25.01 -18.70 -20.82
C TYR A 597 26.06 -17.85 -21.54
N VAL A 598 25.64 -16.69 -22.03
CA VAL A 598 26.55 -15.61 -22.42
C VAL A 598 26.54 -14.60 -21.28
N TRP A 599 27.71 -14.31 -20.71
CA TRP A 599 27.86 -13.38 -19.60
C TRP A 599 28.94 -12.33 -19.91
N GLU A 600 28.68 -11.10 -19.52
CA GLU A 600 29.60 -9.97 -19.73
C GLU A 600 29.81 -9.18 -18.43
N ASP A 601 31.05 -8.77 -18.16
CA ASP A 601 31.42 -7.87 -17.05
C ASP A 601 31.81 -6.46 -17.55
N GLY A 602 31.52 -6.16 -18.81
CA GLY A 602 31.92 -4.93 -19.51
C GLY A 602 33.37 -4.94 -20.05
N ARG A 603 34.21 -5.86 -19.61
CA ARG A 603 35.59 -6.05 -20.10
C ARG A 603 35.71 -7.30 -20.95
N PHE A 604 35.00 -8.37 -20.60
CA PHE A 604 35.03 -9.66 -21.25
C PHE A 604 33.62 -10.16 -21.55
N GLU A 605 33.47 -10.93 -22.62
CA GLU A 605 32.30 -11.75 -22.90
C GLU A 605 32.70 -13.22 -22.77
N LEU A 606 32.02 -13.95 -21.89
CA LEU A 606 32.25 -15.36 -21.62
C LEU A 606 31.02 -16.18 -22.02
N ARG A 607 31.28 -17.35 -22.60
CA ARG A 607 30.29 -18.41 -22.85
C ARG A 607 30.54 -19.50 -21.83
N LEU A 608 29.57 -19.70 -20.95
CA LEU A 608 29.65 -20.58 -19.79
C LEU A 608 28.63 -21.71 -19.94
N ASP A 609 28.97 -22.94 -19.55
CA ASP A 609 27.97 -24.00 -19.49
C ASP A 609 26.93 -23.75 -18.37
N ARG A 610 25.94 -24.64 -18.23
CA ARG A 610 24.91 -24.53 -17.17
C ARG A 610 25.48 -24.52 -15.75
N THR A 611 26.67 -25.08 -15.55
CA THR A 611 27.32 -25.15 -14.24
C THR A 611 28.22 -23.95 -13.94
N GLY A 612 28.64 -23.20 -14.97
CA GLY A 612 29.51 -22.03 -14.88
C GLY A 612 30.93 -22.25 -15.38
N HIS A 613 31.22 -23.37 -16.04
CA HIS A 613 32.54 -23.59 -16.63
C HIS A 613 32.68 -22.87 -17.98
N LEU A 614 33.85 -22.27 -18.22
CA LEU A 614 34.17 -21.58 -19.46
C LEU A 614 34.25 -22.52 -20.67
N LEU A 615 33.41 -22.25 -21.67
CA LEU A 615 33.42 -22.89 -22.98
C LEU A 615 34.23 -22.07 -24.00
N ALA A 616 34.06 -20.75 -23.97
CA ALA A 616 34.80 -19.80 -24.80
C ALA A 616 34.73 -18.39 -24.19
N GLY A 617 35.72 -17.55 -24.44
CA GLY A 617 35.71 -16.15 -24.01
C GLY A 617 36.35 -15.24 -25.05
N ARG A 618 36.01 -13.95 -25.02
CA ARG A 618 36.68 -12.92 -25.81
C ARG A 618 36.81 -11.60 -25.04
N PRO A 619 37.92 -10.86 -25.22
CA PRO A 619 38.05 -9.52 -24.69
C PRO A 619 37.13 -8.53 -25.42
N LEU A 620 36.61 -7.55 -24.69
CA LEU A 620 35.89 -6.38 -25.20
C LEU A 620 36.84 -5.16 -25.26
N ARG A 621 36.33 -3.98 -25.64
CA ARG A 621 37.15 -2.78 -25.97
C ARG A 621 38.10 -2.30 -24.86
N ASN A 622 37.89 -2.71 -23.61
CA ASN A 622 38.62 -2.20 -22.44
C ASN A 622 39.42 -3.28 -21.68
N ALA A 623 39.43 -4.54 -22.14
CA ALA A 623 40.15 -5.62 -21.48
C ALA A 623 41.67 -5.44 -21.57
N ARG A 624 42.37 -5.80 -20.48
CA ARG A 624 43.83 -5.79 -20.42
C ARG A 624 44.37 -7.17 -20.08
N ASP A 625 45.57 -7.44 -20.57
CA ASP A 625 46.32 -8.63 -20.18
C ASP A 625 46.66 -8.56 -18.68
N GLY A 626 46.54 -9.71 -18.00
CA GLY A 626 46.71 -9.87 -16.56
C GLY A 626 45.46 -9.59 -15.72
N GLU A 627 44.33 -9.19 -16.31
CA GLU A 627 43.09 -8.94 -15.56
C GLU A 627 42.44 -10.24 -15.07
N GLU A 628 41.98 -10.21 -13.81
CA GLU A 628 41.17 -11.27 -13.22
C GLU A 628 39.67 -11.01 -13.44
N ILE A 629 38.95 -12.11 -13.62
CA ILE A 629 37.53 -12.18 -13.92
C ILE A 629 36.87 -13.01 -12.81
N ASP A 630 36.17 -12.30 -11.92
CA ASP A 630 35.38 -12.86 -10.82
C ASP A 630 34.04 -13.39 -11.35
N LEU A 631 33.78 -14.69 -11.17
CA LEU A 631 32.51 -15.34 -11.57
C LEU A 631 31.45 -15.38 -10.47
N MET A 632 31.70 -14.83 -9.28
CA MET A 632 30.64 -14.68 -8.27
C MET A 632 29.42 -13.91 -8.78
N PRO A 633 29.56 -12.75 -9.47
CA PRO A 633 28.42 -12.04 -10.04
C PRO A 633 27.63 -12.88 -11.06
N PHE A 634 28.31 -13.70 -11.87
CA PHE A 634 27.64 -14.66 -12.76
C PHE A 634 26.76 -15.63 -11.97
N HIS A 635 27.27 -16.23 -10.89
CA HIS A 635 26.49 -17.18 -10.09
C HIS A 635 25.31 -16.51 -9.35
N ILE A 636 25.50 -15.29 -8.84
CA ILE A 636 24.42 -14.47 -8.25
C ILE A 636 23.31 -14.26 -9.28
N MET A 637 23.65 -13.75 -10.47
CA MET A 637 22.69 -13.49 -11.55
C MET A 637 22.02 -14.78 -12.03
N ARG A 638 22.79 -15.85 -12.25
CA ARG A 638 22.26 -17.14 -12.72
C ARG A 638 21.21 -17.69 -11.77
N VAL A 639 21.48 -17.71 -10.47
CA VAL A 639 20.54 -18.25 -9.49
C VAL A 639 19.24 -17.43 -9.43
N LEU A 640 19.34 -16.11 -9.46
CA LEU A 640 18.17 -15.23 -9.51
C LEU A 640 17.36 -15.43 -10.80
N PHE A 641 18.06 -15.49 -11.94
CA PHE A 641 17.49 -15.70 -13.27
C PHE A 641 16.73 -17.03 -13.37
N GLU A 642 17.39 -18.12 -12.97
CA GLU A 642 16.80 -19.47 -12.96
C GLU A 642 15.64 -19.57 -11.97
N GLY A 643 15.78 -18.96 -10.78
CA GLY A 643 14.75 -19.01 -9.75
C GLY A 643 13.44 -18.34 -10.16
N LEU A 644 13.52 -17.17 -10.77
CA LEU A 644 12.35 -16.48 -11.33
C LEU A 644 11.69 -17.30 -12.45
N ARG A 645 12.48 -17.92 -13.34
CA ARG A 645 11.95 -18.74 -14.45
C ARG A 645 11.36 -20.07 -13.99
N ARG A 646 11.88 -20.65 -12.90
CA ARG A 646 11.32 -21.88 -12.31
C ARG A 646 9.89 -21.66 -11.79
N ASP A 647 9.59 -20.45 -11.36
CA ASP A 647 8.28 -20.04 -10.88
C ASP A 647 7.64 -18.98 -11.78
N ALA A 648 7.70 -19.22 -13.10
CA ALA A 648 7.29 -18.27 -14.14
C ALA A 648 5.81 -17.83 -14.05
N ASN A 649 4.96 -18.59 -13.37
CA ASN A 649 3.54 -18.24 -13.16
C ASN A 649 3.31 -17.38 -11.91
N ASN A 650 4.35 -17.10 -11.11
CA ASN A 650 4.22 -16.18 -9.98
C ASN A 650 4.12 -14.74 -10.47
N TYR A 651 3.30 -13.91 -9.83
CA TYR A 651 3.09 -12.53 -10.28
C TYR A 651 4.39 -11.73 -10.52
N PRO A 652 5.45 -11.79 -9.69
CA PRO A 652 6.65 -11.01 -9.95
C PRO A 652 7.39 -11.52 -11.20
N ALA A 653 7.38 -12.84 -11.43
CA ALA A 653 8.00 -13.43 -12.60
C ALA A 653 7.24 -13.05 -13.88
N VAL A 654 5.91 -13.06 -13.87
CA VAL A 654 5.10 -12.61 -15.02
C VAL A 654 5.35 -11.12 -15.31
N MET A 655 5.40 -10.28 -14.27
CA MET A 655 5.66 -8.85 -14.43
C MET A 655 7.08 -8.54 -14.93
N LEU A 656 8.09 -9.30 -14.48
CA LEU A 656 9.50 -9.07 -14.83
C LEU A 656 9.92 -9.71 -16.15
N LEU A 657 9.41 -10.90 -16.47
CA LEU A 657 9.84 -11.70 -17.64
C LEU A 657 8.96 -11.45 -18.88
N ARG A 658 8.26 -10.33 -18.95
CA ARG A 658 7.43 -9.97 -20.10
C ARG A 658 8.28 -9.74 -21.34
N GLU A 659 7.75 -10.10 -22.51
CA GLU A 659 8.27 -9.57 -23.76
C GLU A 659 7.92 -8.09 -23.79
N THR A 660 8.91 -7.21 -23.64
CA THR A 660 8.69 -5.78 -23.87
C THR A 660 8.21 -5.61 -25.30
N ALA A 661 6.97 -5.15 -25.47
CA ALA A 661 6.53 -4.64 -26.76
C ALA A 661 7.55 -3.58 -27.19
N SER A 662 8.27 -3.85 -28.28
CA SER A 662 9.27 -2.93 -28.83
C SER A 662 8.65 -1.55 -28.98
N GLY A 663 9.18 -0.58 -28.22
CA GLY A 663 8.97 0.86 -28.35
C GLY A 663 7.69 1.34 -29.04
N SER A 664 6.69 1.71 -28.25
CA SER A 664 5.71 2.72 -28.64
C SER A 664 5.67 3.83 -27.58
N SER A 665 6.77 4.56 -27.46
CA SER A 665 6.78 5.92 -26.95
C SER A 665 6.52 6.86 -28.13
N GLY A 666 5.29 7.35 -28.23
CA GLY A 666 4.88 8.47 -29.08
C GLY A 666 4.02 9.39 -28.25
#